data_AF-A0A8X6UMR5-F1
#
_entry.id   AF-A0A8X6UMR5-F1
#
_cell.length_a   1.000
_cell.length_b   1.000
_cell.length_c   1.000
_cell.angle_alpha   90.00
_cell.angle_beta   90.00
_cell.angle_gamma   90.00
#
_symmetry.space_group_name_H-M   'P 1'
#
loop_
_entity.id
_entity.type
_entity.pdbx_description
1 polymer ?
#
loop_
_entity_poly.entity_id
_entity_poly.type
_entity_poly.pdbx_seq_one_letter_code
_entity_poly.pdbx_strand_id
1 'polypeptide(L)'
;MALLPLRYKNLPIRPFNAEYEIGNLPDSIWKIDLPNHYKIIGPLAMSYLLSISNDDASDFLEIFQNSPLESYINSFLQKSKRVFRKLNPFLDRYAFHNLVINKFVHIFKYKIFSSVNLSVDIGDLFSDTNSTHLYSFLQGVTNILNRDICLYEFDPEENCKFHFFSSKRSNHPKLIIFYHVYTAVNTLHVSERFGFGLPINYGNSLKRTALLRILKKTDLTTEEINKVVNAGFFERNFLICLLQSSSKDIIPKLYKSPYIARKLAETGFETDPRCTDENGFSAFHYCMEMSETHLLWMLYDFAANNFRLKDHTVRNPNSEILTSLKEIGEVIEHDISKSGKITAAYKKSSEQILVFNRYQREVTEGILSRRQIYPPNVEQSKQLIIFILNKYKEYFYFDLPHVDYVLNAKDGLIVFEDYVRRTEYYENVDAFNYLLFFDNFPHIISSFNENNRSIFLDTLSSMFLSILSNRFFTTKKHGIHCNNCVFPAEICENKNNALRFIPLHFRMCFLEKATSMVAELKCSTPDQKGKLELLQIITRSLANLPEIEDEFIINRLHLYLSTAIRYPFHDSKLKKILIFERTLQVIGEVLQNKTASKTVVRFMLSSCIFPELEHKLSQIRNHCLSHYRSSSVQGRVQIERKNQVFLNNIQTELFELNESFKPVYFSQILRTKEFLIKKCKSEAEKICKNVLGKLDLNLIEIADERKIFLKYQKKQFNVFLSDLLKRIFDKLKIENISFGDFIGELEALCFSLNFFTQRDEEYSETLIQIRDDLNNFISINKEKEITESIKCDFKRIFSSNEALFEEMFDVSKDRESPSNFPYLQSLFNEMKDYDILTCKEKKEIKTSISKYIQRSNISIQSLLENLQKGTITEMLNKQLQIIIMPEKKRSEIKKYIDMISKTTLLKEALNSLQHNSVFNLSHAEYLGSHVEEFDIFNSDETTKIKQKFLEYIKELYLQLRTIRAKNSSDEELRNISYTEGEKLRTQLSEIFTPQNKLELVEKIISKNIKKALNSLKSVKQEENLRSWYKEETNEMFDLELKQEEHISTLLKIQLPHKLKRKLIQIVNQKLWFLINRITQMKKILIFEDRIISSLWRQLYPFLKNKDVERYMKFLMVQRYMKEKQIRIPLEMLLFDCMGILKQKEFSDLWEKANNMFVGANMIELMAHGNPVVESAGSLLDPNDLPSEIVGKILELIKDEEALKALSRLWVETKLCKSSEFRSDVLNNEEKKFAPLRRQIKTCDRWENYMKLLPLKY
;
A
#
# COMPACT_ATOMS: atom_id res chain seq x y z
N MET A 1 -12.18 -7.91 -30.20
CA MET A 1 -12.80 -9.18 -29.79
C MET A 1 -14.13 -8.90 -29.13
N ALA A 2 -15.21 -9.01 -29.90
CA ALA A 2 -16.54 -9.19 -29.38
C ALA A 2 -16.80 -10.67 -29.09
N LEU A 3 -17.77 -10.96 -28.23
CA LEU A 3 -18.41 -12.27 -28.09
C LEU A 3 -19.89 -12.03 -28.32
N LEU A 4 -20.45 -12.59 -29.39
CA LEU A 4 -21.84 -12.37 -29.77
C LEU A 4 -22.54 -13.72 -29.98
N PRO A 5 -23.73 -13.95 -29.37
CA PRO A 5 -24.57 -15.06 -29.75
C PRO A 5 -25.25 -14.72 -31.08
N LEU A 6 -25.08 -15.58 -32.09
CA LEU A 6 -25.80 -15.46 -33.35
C LEU A 6 -26.86 -16.57 -33.42
N ARG A 7 -28.13 -16.16 -33.34
CA ARG A 7 -29.27 -17.03 -33.66
C ARG A 7 -29.34 -17.18 -35.17
N TYR A 8 -29.46 -18.41 -35.69
CA TYR A 8 -29.48 -18.64 -37.15
C TYR A 8 -30.62 -17.93 -37.87
N LYS A 9 -31.72 -17.56 -37.19
CA LYS A 9 -32.79 -16.72 -37.79
C LYS A 9 -32.31 -15.33 -38.24
N ASN A 10 -31.14 -14.87 -37.77
CA ASN A 10 -30.53 -13.59 -38.15
C ASN A 10 -29.33 -13.78 -39.11
N LEU A 11 -29.04 -15.02 -39.52
CA LEU A 11 -28.03 -15.35 -40.53
C LEU A 11 -28.76 -15.88 -41.77
N PRO A 12 -28.48 -15.38 -42.98
CA PRO A 12 -29.20 -15.83 -44.17
C PRO A 12 -28.94 -17.31 -44.43
N ILE A 13 -30.01 -18.11 -44.41
CA ILE A 13 -30.00 -19.52 -44.80
C ILE A 13 -30.48 -19.62 -46.25
N ARG A 14 -29.63 -20.21 -47.10
CA ARG A 14 -29.85 -20.64 -48.51
C ARG A 14 -29.95 -19.54 -49.60
N PRO A 15 -29.14 -19.68 -50.68
CA PRO A 15 -29.69 -19.78 -52.03
C PRO A 15 -30.37 -21.16 -52.22
N PHE A 16 -31.46 -21.20 -52.99
CA PHE A 16 -32.53 -22.23 -52.92
C PHE A 16 -32.18 -23.69 -53.27
N ASN A 17 -30.96 -24.02 -53.73
CA ASN A 17 -30.71 -25.27 -54.49
C ASN A 17 -29.89 -26.37 -53.78
N ALA A 18 -29.74 -26.34 -52.45
CA ALA A 18 -28.95 -27.33 -51.70
C ALA A 18 -29.79 -28.08 -50.64
N GLU A 19 -30.61 -29.03 -51.09
CA GLU A 19 -31.54 -29.75 -50.20
C GLU A 19 -30.94 -30.99 -49.49
N TYR A 20 -29.78 -31.49 -49.92
CA TYR A 20 -29.34 -32.86 -49.56
C TYR A 20 -28.27 -33.02 -48.45
N GLU A 21 -27.57 -31.98 -47.98
CA GLU A 21 -26.41 -32.17 -47.05
C GLU A 21 -26.34 -31.19 -45.84
N ILE A 22 -27.48 -30.64 -45.39
CA ILE A 22 -27.53 -29.61 -44.33
C ILE A 22 -27.87 -30.16 -42.93
N GLY A 23 -28.37 -31.40 -42.79
CA GLY A 23 -29.00 -31.94 -41.57
C GLY A 23 -28.19 -32.02 -40.26
N ASN A 24 -26.93 -31.54 -40.23
CA ASN A 24 -26.04 -31.56 -39.07
C ASN A 24 -25.50 -30.16 -38.65
N LEU A 25 -26.05 -29.06 -39.17
CA LEU A 25 -25.71 -27.72 -38.67
C LEU A 25 -26.52 -27.38 -37.39
N PRO A 26 -25.89 -26.84 -36.32
CA PRO A 26 -26.59 -26.57 -35.06
C PRO A 26 -27.50 -25.34 -35.15
N ASP A 27 -28.67 -25.35 -34.52
CA ASP A 27 -29.70 -24.29 -34.64
C ASP A 27 -29.26 -22.87 -34.21
N SER A 28 -28.12 -22.73 -33.52
CA SER A 28 -27.51 -21.44 -33.19
C SER A 28 -26.03 -21.60 -32.81
N ILE A 29 -25.27 -20.52 -33.00
CA ILE A 29 -23.81 -20.51 -32.92
C ILE A 29 -23.33 -19.31 -32.10
N TRP A 30 -22.37 -19.55 -31.20
CA TRP A 30 -21.57 -18.49 -30.58
C TRP A 30 -20.43 -18.08 -31.51
N LYS A 31 -20.40 -16.81 -31.92
CA LYS A 31 -19.27 -16.22 -32.66
C LYS A 31 -18.19 -15.75 -31.69
N ILE A 32 -16.95 -16.17 -31.94
CA ILE A 32 -15.77 -15.80 -31.15
C ILE A 32 -14.72 -15.18 -32.08
N ASP A 33 -14.54 -13.86 -31.95
CA ASP A 33 -13.47 -13.14 -32.65
C ASP A 33 -12.08 -13.57 -32.17
N LEU A 34 -11.11 -13.62 -33.08
CA LEU A 34 -9.69 -13.77 -32.76
C LEU A 34 -8.89 -12.48 -33.05
N PRO A 35 -7.70 -12.30 -32.44
CA PRO A 35 -6.83 -11.18 -32.74
C PRO A 35 -6.34 -11.21 -34.20
N ASN A 36 -6.34 -10.06 -34.88
CA ASN A 36 -6.05 -9.96 -36.31
C ASN A 36 -4.71 -10.60 -36.74
N HIS A 37 -3.71 -10.69 -35.85
CA HIS A 37 -2.40 -11.26 -36.17
C HIS A 37 -2.41 -12.77 -36.47
N TYR A 38 -3.50 -13.50 -36.20
CA TYR A 38 -3.64 -14.90 -36.65
C TYR A 38 -4.26 -15.05 -38.05
N LYS A 39 -4.80 -13.97 -38.65
CA LYS A 39 -5.62 -13.99 -39.88
C LYS A 39 -6.65 -15.15 -39.86
N ILE A 40 -6.89 -15.83 -40.98
CA ILE A 40 -7.81 -16.99 -41.07
C ILE A 40 -7.27 -18.26 -40.41
N ILE A 41 -5.94 -18.39 -40.22
CA ILE A 41 -5.32 -19.61 -39.69
C ILE A 41 -5.67 -19.84 -38.21
N GLY A 42 -5.74 -18.77 -37.41
CA GLY A 42 -6.21 -18.86 -36.01
C GLY A 42 -7.61 -19.47 -35.90
N PRO A 43 -8.64 -18.88 -36.54
CA PRO A 43 -10.00 -19.41 -36.60
C PRO A 43 -10.07 -20.88 -37.01
N LEU A 44 -9.37 -21.27 -38.07
CA LEU A 44 -9.33 -22.66 -38.53
C LEU A 44 -8.72 -23.58 -37.47
N ALA A 45 -7.56 -23.21 -36.91
CA ALA A 45 -6.89 -23.98 -35.87
C ALA A 45 -7.74 -24.10 -34.59
N MET A 46 -8.42 -23.03 -34.18
CA MET A 46 -9.25 -23.01 -32.97
C MET A 46 -10.59 -23.74 -33.16
N SER A 47 -11.24 -23.57 -34.32
CA SER A 47 -12.45 -24.32 -34.67
C SER A 47 -12.14 -25.81 -34.73
N TYR A 48 -11.06 -26.20 -35.42
CA TYR A 48 -10.59 -27.58 -35.47
C TYR A 48 -10.30 -28.15 -34.07
N LEU A 49 -9.49 -27.46 -33.26
CA LEU A 49 -9.13 -27.90 -31.89
C LEU A 49 -10.35 -28.09 -30.97
N LEU A 50 -11.41 -27.29 -31.14
CA LEU A 50 -12.64 -27.37 -30.35
C LEU A 50 -13.70 -28.30 -30.96
N SER A 51 -13.50 -28.80 -32.18
CA SER A 51 -14.37 -29.78 -32.86
C SER A 51 -14.05 -31.24 -32.54
N ILE A 52 -12.90 -31.50 -31.91
CA ILE A 52 -12.40 -32.86 -31.63
C ILE A 52 -12.89 -33.31 -30.26
N SER A 53 -13.29 -34.58 -30.14
CA SER A 53 -13.71 -35.14 -28.85
C SER A 53 -12.54 -35.15 -27.86
N ASN A 54 -12.84 -35.17 -26.55
CA ASN A 54 -11.78 -35.20 -25.55
C ASN A 54 -11.00 -36.52 -25.52
N ASP A 55 -11.52 -37.56 -26.16
CA ASP A 55 -11.06 -38.95 -26.06
C ASP A 55 -10.33 -39.39 -27.35
N ASP A 56 -10.74 -38.88 -28.52
CA ASP A 56 -10.14 -39.16 -29.84
C ASP A 56 -8.85 -38.36 -30.08
N ALA A 57 -7.82 -38.70 -29.32
CA ALA A 57 -6.49 -38.10 -29.50
C ALA A 57 -5.74 -38.64 -30.73
N SER A 58 -6.25 -39.69 -31.38
CA SER A 58 -5.80 -40.23 -32.67
C SER A 58 -5.94 -39.19 -33.78
N ASP A 59 -7.17 -38.71 -33.98
CA ASP A 59 -7.59 -37.82 -35.07
C ASP A 59 -6.80 -36.50 -35.07
N PHE A 60 -6.53 -35.99 -33.86
CA PHE A 60 -5.74 -34.78 -33.65
C PHE A 60 -4.25 -34.95 -33.98
N LEU A 61 -3.73 -36.18 -33.86
CA LEU A 61 -2.33 -36.50 -34.21
C LEU A 61 -2.18 -36.87 -35.68
N GLU A 62 -3.21 -37.45 -36.30
CA GLU A 62 -3.22 -37.91 -37.70
C GLU A 62 -2.79 -36.82 -38.69
N ILE A 63 -3.28 -35.58 -38.51
CA ILE A 63 -2.90 -34.42 -39.33
C ILE A 63 -1.39 -34.10 -39.24
N PHE A 64 -0.74 -34.42 -38.12
CA PHE A 64 0.68 -34.13 -37.90
C PHE A 64 1.61 -35.31 -38.20
N GLN A 65 1.07 -36.49 -38.53
CA GLN A 65 1.85 -37.63 -39.01
C GLN A 65 2.58 -37.27 -40.32
N ASN A 66 3.74 -37.90 -40.54
CA ASN A 66 4.64 -37.69 -41.66
C ASN A 66 5.21 -36.26 -41.75
N SER A 67 5.28 -35.54 -40.62
CA SER A 67 5.96 -34.24 -40.54
C SER A 67 7.44 -34.44 -40.21
N PRO A 68 8.39 -33.70 -40.81
CA PRO A 68 9.79 -33.71 -40.37
C PRO A 68 9.98 -33.22 -38.91
N LEU A 69 8.93 -32.67 -38.28
CA LEU A 69 8.90 -32.25 -36.88
C LEU A 69 8.12 -33.22 -35.97
N GLU A 70 7.69 -34.39 -36.46
CA GLU A 70 6.72 -35.28 -35.80
C GLU A 70 7.08 -35.62 -34.34
N SER A 71 8.33 -36.00 -34.04
CA SER A 71 8.77 -36.27 -32.66
C SER A 71 8.65 -35.04 -31.73
N TYR A 72 8.99 -33.85 -32.24
CA TYR A 72 8.83 -32.59 -31.51
C TYR A 72 7.36 -32.24 -31.29
N ILE A 73 6.54 -32.38 -32.33
CA ILE A 73 5.09 -32.13 -32.30
C ILE A 73 4.43 -33.09 -31.31
N ASN A 74 4.70 -34.39 -31.37
CA ASN A 74 4.15 -35.38 -30.44
C ASN A 74 4.51 -35.07 -28.99
N SER A 75 5.76 -34.71 -28.69
CA SER A 75 6.18 -34.28 -27.34
C SER A 75 5.46 -32.99 -26.89
N PHE A 76 5.30 -32.03 -27.80
CA PHE A 76 4.61 -30.77 -27.54
C PHE A 76 3.10 -30.98 -27.31
N LEU A 77 2.43 -31.76 -28.14
CA LEU A 77 0.98 -32.02 -28.05
C LEU A 77 0.65 -32.85 -26.81
N GLN A 78 1.44 -33.87 -26.44
CA GLN A 78 1.25 -34.60 -25.18
C GLN A 78 1.35 -33.67 -23.95
N LYS A 79 2.35 -32.79 -23.91
CA LYS A 79 2.50 -31.77 -22.84
C LYS A 79 1.36 -30.75 -22.85
N SER A 80 0.81 -30.44 -24.03
CA SER A 80 -0.21 -29.41 -24.24
C SER A 80 -1.65 -29.91 -24.12
N LYS A 81 -1.90 -31.23 -24.15
CA LYS A 81 -3.25 -31.84 -24.01
C LYS A 81 -4.00 -31.34 -22.77
N ARG A 82 -3.29 -31.09 -21.65
CA ARG A 82 -3.87 -30.50 -20.42
C ARG A 82 -4.28 -29.03 -20.54
N VAL A 83 -3.66 -28.27 -21.46
CA VAL A 83 -4.00 -26.87 -21.76
C VAL A 83 -5.21 -26.83 -22.68
N PHE A 84 -5.21 -27.61 -23.76
CA PHE A 84 -6.33 -27.69 -24.70
C PHE A 84 -7.62 -28.19 -24.02
N ARG A 85 -7.56 -29.27 -23.22
CA ARG A 85 -8.71 -29.75 -22.40
C ARG A 85 -9.25 -28.73 -21.38
N LYS A 86 -8.52 -27.64 -21.11
CA LYS A 86 -8.94 -26.57 -20.18
C LYS A 86 -9.23 -25.25 -20.89
N LEU A 87 -9.11 -25.22 -22.22
CA LEU A 87 -9.43 -24.07 -23.04
C LEU A 87 -10.92 -23.76 -22.88
N ASN A 88 -11.22 -22.52 -22.49
CA ASN A 88 -12.57 -22.01 -22.42
C ASN A 88 -12.49 -20.55 -22.91
N PRO A 89 -12.97 -20.27 -24.14
CA PRO A 89 -12.81 -18.97 -24.78
C PRO A 89 -13.64 -17.87 -24.10
N PHE A 90 -14.68 -18.24 -23.35
CA PHE A 90 -15.45 -17.31 -22.53
C PHE A 90 -14.70 -16.92 -21.25
N LEU A 91 -13.96 -17.83 -20.62
CA LEU A 91 -13.31 -17.57 -19.33
C LEU A 91 -12.06 -16.69 -19.43
N ASP A 92 -11.28 -16.83 -20.49
CA ASP A 92 -10.00 -16.14 -20.65
C ASP A 92 -9.80 -15.73 -22.12
N ARG A 93 -10.19 -14.49 -22.43
CA ARG A 93 -9.97 -13.88 -23.76
C ARG A 93 -8.49 -13.81 -24.15
N TYR A 94 -7.57 -13.86 -23.17
CA TYR A 94 -6.12 -13.86 -23.41
C TYR A 94 -5.51 -15.27 -23.48
N ALA A 95 -6.32 -16.33 -23.32
CA ALA A 95 -5.88 -17.70 -23.54
C ALA A 95 -5.35 -17.91 -24.96
N PHE A 96 -5.89 -17.21 -25.96
CA PHE A 96 -5.38 -17.28 -27.33
C PHE A 96 -3.93 -16.78 -27.45
N HIS A 97 -3.57 -15.72 -26.72
CA HIS A 97 -2.18 -15.25 -26.59
C HIS A 97 -1.28 -16.16 -25.72
N ASN A 98 -1.75 -17.33 -25.26
CA ASN A 98 -0.91 -18.29 -24.55
C ASN A 98 0.18 -18.84 -25.49
N LEU A 99 1.44 -18.89 -25.02
CA LEU A 99 2.57 -19.42 -25.80
C LEU A 99 2.33 -20.84 -26.35
N VAL A 100 1.55 -21.67 -25.66
CA VAL A 100 1.14 -23.00 -26.14
C VAL A 100 0.18 -22.87 -27.32
N ILE A 101 -0.83 -21.99 -27.25
CA ILE A 101 -1.77 -21.81 -28.36
C ILE A 101 -1.09 -21.11 -29.54
N ASN A 102 -0.22 -20.11 -29.32
CA ASN A 102 0.61 -19.53 -30.38
C ASN A 102 1.48 -20.58 -31.09
N LYS A 103 2.15 -21.46 -30.35
CA LYS A 103 2.94 -22.55 -30.92
C LYS A 103 2.08 -23.54 -31.69
N PHE A 104 0.91 -23.91 -31.16
CA PHE A 104 -0.03 -24.76 -31.86
C PHE A 104 -0.51 -24.13 -33.17
N VAL A 105 -0.98 -22.89 -33.15
CA VAL A 105 -1.41 -22.17 -34.36
C VAL A 105 -0.26 -22.03 -35.36
N HIS A 106 0.99 -21.84 -34.91
CA HIS A 106 2.15 -21.80 -35.81
C HIS A 106 2.51 -23.17 -36.41
N ILE A 107 2.38 -24.27 -35.66
CA ILE A 107 2.58 -25.64 -36.16
C ILE A 107 1.46 -26.00 -37.15
N PHE A 108 0.21 -25.66 -36.82
CA PHE A 108 -0.96 -25.81 -37.69
C PHE A 108 -0.79 -24.98 -38.98
N LYS A 109 -0.37 -23.71 -38.86
CA LYS A 109 -0.01 -22.83 -39.98
C LYS A 109 0.98 -23.53 -40.94
N TYR A 110 2.07 -24.05 -40.39
CA TYR A 110 3.10 -24.72 -41.17
C TYR A 110 2.56 -25.96 -41.89
N LYS A 111 1.84 -26.85 -41.19
CA LYS A 111 1.29 -28.08 -41.80
C LYS A 111 0.25 -27.79 -42.89
N ILE A 112 -0.60 -26.78 -42.71
CA ILE A 112 -1.56 -26.35 -43.74
C ILE A 112 -0.80 -25.84 -44.98
N PHE A 113 0.11 -24.87 -44.83
CA PHE A 113 0.82 -24.31 -45.98
C PHE A 113 1.80 -25.29 -46.64
N SER A 114 2.37 -26.26 -45.93
CA SER A 114 3.20 -27.31 -46.54
C SER A 114 2.40 -28.35 -47.33
N SER A 115 1.06 -28.32 -47.24
CA SER A 115 0.17 -29.34 -47.82
C SER A 115 -0.80 -28.75 -48.85
N VAL A 116 -1.19 -27.47 -48.72
CA VAL A 116 -1.86 -26.73 -49.80
C VAL A 116 -0.79 -26.16 -50.74
N ASN A 117 -0.48 -26.88 -51.83
CA ASN A 117 0.45 -26.43 -52.88
C ASN A 117 -0.07 -25.19 -53.63
N LEU A 118 0.03 -24.01 -53.02
CA LEU A 118 -0.25 -22.71 -53.65
C LEU A 118 1.07 -22.06 -54.07
N SER A 119 1.16 -21.66 -55.33
CA SER A 119 2.35 -21.07 -55.96
C SER A 119 2.47 -19.56 -55.76
N VAL A 120 1.82 -18.99 -54.73
CA VAL A 120 1.67 -17.53 -54.53
C VAL A 120 2.26 -17.14 -53.18
N ASP A 121 2.98 -16.02 -53.13
CA ASP A 121 3.62 -15.54 -51.91
C ASP A 121 2.59 -15.02 -50.88
N ILE A 122 2.90 -15.18 -49.60
CA ILE A 122 1.93 -15.13 -48.49
C ILE A 122 1.50 -13.68 -48.17
N GLY A 123 2.25 -12.68 -48.64
CA GLY A 123 1.86 -11.27 -48.58
C GLY A 123 0.61 -10.98 -49.40
N ASP A 124 0.55 -11.54 -50.61
CA ASP A 124 -0.36 -11.09 -51.67
C ASP A 124 -1.73 -11.79 -51.59
N LEU A 125 -1.79 -12.95 -50.92
CA LEU A 125 -3.00 -13.73 -50.62
C LEU A 125 -4.08 -12.95 -49.85
N PHE A 126 -3.77 -11.76 -49.34
CA PHE A 126 -4.65 -10.88 -48.57
C PHE A 126 -4.41 -9.37 -48.86
N SER A 127 -3.71 -9.00 -49.94
CA SER A 127 -3.44 -7.59 -50.26
C SER A 127 -4.37 -7.00 -51.32
N ASP A 128 -5.01 -7.85 -52.13
CA ASP A 128 -5.92 -7.45 -53.21
C ASP A 128 -7.21 -8.27 -53.23
N THR A 129 -8.22 -7.70 -53.88
CA THR A 129 -9.66 -8.04 -53.83
C THR A 129 -10.09 -9.43 -54.36
N ASN A 130 -9.16 -10.34 -54.62
CA ASN A 130 -9.44 -11.68 -55.16
C ASN A 130 -9.86 -12.70 -54.09
N SER A 131 -11.14 -12.69 -53.71
CA SER A 131 -11.79 -13.71 -52.87
C SER A 131 -11.58 -15.15 -53.39
N THR A 132 -11.35 -15.32 -54.70
CA THR A 132 -10.98 -16.58 -55.36
C THR A 132 -9.80 -17.29 -54.68
N HIS A 133 -8.76 -16.56 -54.23
CA HIS A 133 -7.62 -17.18 -53.56
C HIS A 133 -8.01 -17.72 -52.17
N LEU A 134 -8.80 -16.96 -51.40
CA LEU A 134 -9.31 -17.38 -50.10
C LEU A 134 -10.17 -18.65 -50.20
N TYR A 135 -11.06 -18.69 -51.19
CA TYR A 135 -11.94 -19.85 -51.42
C TYR A 135 -11.16 -21.09 -51.89
N SER A 136 -10.17 -20.93 -52.78
CA SER A 136 -9.29 -22.03 -53.18
C SER A 136 -8.45 -22.57 -52.01
N PHE A 137 -7.95 -21.68 -51.15
CA PHE A 137 -7.24 -22.04 -49.93
C PHE A 137 -8.13 -22.83 -48.97
N LEU A 138 -9.34 -22.36 -48.68
CA LEU A 138 -10.29 -23.06 -47.81
C LEU A 138 -10.68 -24.44 -48.36
N GLN A 139 -10.90 -24.57 -49.67
CA GLN A 139 -11.17 -25.85 -50.32
C GLN A 139 -9.95 -26.80 -50.29
N GLY A 140 -8.72 -26.27 -50.24
CA GLY A 140 -7.52 -27.05 -49.95
C GLY A 140 -7.49 -27.53 -48.48
N VAL A 141 -7.84 -26.66 -47.54
CA VAL A 141 -7.87 -26.95 -46.11
C VAL A 141 -8.91 -28.04 -45.77
N THR A 142 -10.11 -28.05 -46.36
CA THR A 142 -11.12 -29.10 -46.07
C THR A 142 -10.58 -30.50 -46.36
N ASN A 143 -9.85 -30.65 -47.46
CA ASN A 143 -9.23 -31.92 -47.87
C ASN A 143 -8.10 -32.35 -46.93
N ILE A 144 -7.31 -31.42 -46.38
CA ILE A 144 -6.22 -31.71 -45.43
C ILE A 144 -6.76 -32.06 -44.04
N LEU A 145 -7.76 -31.32 -43.57
CA LEU A 145 -8.36 -31.56 -42.25
C LEU A 145 -9.31 -32.74 -42.23
N ASN A 146 -9.78 -33.20 -43.40
CA ASN A 146 -10.93 -34.08 -43.57
C ASN A 146 -12.15 -33.55 -42.78
N ARG A 147 -12.45 -32.26 -42.95
CA ARG A 147 -13.56 -31.54 -42.33
C ARG A 147 -14.16 -30.56 -43.30
N ASP A 148 -15.48 -30.46 -43.34
CA ASP A 148 -16.16 -29.41 -44.07
C ASP A 148 -16.01 -28.05 -43.35
N ILE A 149 -16.01 -26.95 -44.12
CA ILE A 149 -15.90 -25.58 -43.61
C ILE A 149 -17.12 -24.76 -44.06
N CYS A 150 -17.78 -24.14 -43.09
CA CYS A 150 -18.81 -23.12 -43.28
C CYS A 150 -18.19 -21.73 -43.04
N LEU A 151 -18.17 -20.89 -44.07
CA LEU A 151 -17.70 -19.50 -43.98
C LEU A 151 -18.90 -18.54 -44.05
N TYR A 152 -19.00 -17.66 -43.06
CA TYR A 152 -19.90 -16.50 -43.05
C TYR A 152 -19.06 -15.24 -43.27
N GLU A 153 -19.23 -14.62 -44.44
CA GLU A 153 -18.54 -13.41 -44.86
C GLU A 153 -19.46 -12.21 -44.71
N PHE A 154 -19.03 -11.16 -44.02
CA PHE A 154 -19.81 -9.95 -43.75
C PHE A 154 -19.10 -8.75 -44.37
N ASP A 155 -19.86 -7.97 -45.13
CA ASP A 155 -19.38 -6.70 -45.69
C ASP A 155 -19.45 -5.56 -44.65
N PRO A 156 -18.97 -4.33 -44.98
CA PRO A 156 -19.00 -3.19 -44.06
C PRO A 156 -20.39 -2.72 -43.63
N GLU A 157 -21.45 -3.18 -44.31
CA GLU A 157 -22.86 -2.91 -43.97
C GLU A 157 -23.47 -4.04 -43.12
N GLU A 158 -22.65 -5.02 -42.71
CA GLU A 158 -23.02 -6.27 -42.02
C GLU A 158 -23.96 -7.18 -42.83
N ASN A 159 -24.04 -7.03 -44.16
CA ASN A 159 -24.72 -8.00 -45.01
C ASN A 159 -23.88 -9.30 -45.05
N CYS A 160 -24.53 -10.44 -44.78
CA CYS A 160 -23.85 -11.73 -44.68
C CYS A 160 -23.99 -12.55 -45.98
N LYS A 161 -22.86 -13.06 -46.48
CA LYS A 161 -22.76 -14.09 -47.53
C LYS A 161 -22.33 -15.41 -46.89
N PHE A 162 -22.85 -16.53 -47.40
CA PHE A 162 -22.54 -17.87 -46.91
C PHE A 162 -21.85 -18.70 -47.98
N HIS A 163 -20.72 -19.31 -47.60
CA HIS A 163 -19.95 -20.21 -48.46
C HIS A 163 -19.73 -21.54 -47.75
N PHE A 164 -19.92 -22.64 -48.47
CA PHE A 164 -19.73 -24.00 -47.97
C PHE A 164 -18.63 -24.70 -48.77
N PHE A 165 -17.66 -25.26 -48.04
CA PHE A 165 -16.56 -26.03 -48.60
C PHE A 165 -16.67 -27.46 -48.06
N SER A 166 -16.83 -28.43 -48.96
CA SER A 166 -16.97 -29.84 -48.61
C SER A 166 -15.64 -30.57 -48.69
N SER A 167 -15.50 -31.63 -47.89
CA SER A 167 -14.45 -32.64 -47.98
C SER A 167 -15.06 -33.96 -48.46
N LYS A 168 -14.37 -34.69 -49.35
CA LYS A 168 -14.94 -35.90 -49.99
C LYS A 168 -15.21 -37.09 -49.05
N ARG A 169 -15.00 -36.96 -47.73
CA ARG A 169 -14.94 -38.07 -46.76
C ARG A 169 -15.36 -37.75 -45.31
N SER A 170 -15.88 -36.56 -44.96
CA SER A 170 -16.14 -36.24 -43.54
C SER A 170 -17.56 -36.57 -43.05
N ASN A 171 -17.64 -37.47 -42.07
CA ASN A 171 -18.79 -37.65 -41.17
C ASN A 171 -18.62 -36.83 -39.87
N HIS A 172 -17.83 -35.77 -39.93
CA HIS A 172 -17.28 -35.08 -38.76
C HIS A 172 -17.94 -33.72 -38.52
N PRO A 173 -17.88 -33.17 -37.29
CA PRO A 173 -18.40 -31.82 -37.02
C PRO A 173 -17.75 -30.76 -37.92
N LYS A 174 -18.61 -29.99 -38.60
CA LYS A 174 -18.26 -28.92 -39.54
C LYS A 174 -17.55 -27.76 -38.82
N LEU A 175 -16.50 -27.21 -39.42
CA LEU A 175 -15.79 -26.05 -38.90
C LEU A 175 -16.52 -24.77 -39.31
N ILE A 176 -16.79 -23.87 -38.36
CA ILE A 176 -17.51 -22.62 -38.61
C ILE A 176 -16.55 -21.45 -38.49
N ILE A 177 -16.46 -20.64 -39.53
CA ILE A 177 -15.56 -19.49 -39.66
C ILE A 177 -16.39 -18.24 -39.97
N PHE A 178 -16.04 -17.13 -39.34
CA PHE A 178 -16.59 -15.80 -39.57
C PHE A 178 -15.50 -14.91 -40.16
N TYR A 179 -15.82 -14.12 -41.17
CA TYR A 179 -14.95 -13.14 -41.81
C TYR A 179 -15.73 -11.82 -41.92
N HIS A 180 -15.19 -10.74 -41.37
CA HIS A 180 -15.79 -9.41 -41.39
C HIS A 180 -14.84 -8.42 -42.04
N VAL A 181 -15.36 -7.70 -43.03
CA VAL A 181 -14.69 -6.61 -43.72
C VAL A 181 -15.28 -5.31 -43.19
N TYR A 182 -14.47 -4.41 -42.62
CA TYR A 182 -14.96 -3.12 -42.14
C TYR A 182 -14.04 -1.97 -42.52
N THR A 183 -14.63 -0.84 -42.92
CA THR A 183 -13.93 0.44 -43.07
C THR A 183 -13.65 1.01 -41.69
N ALA A 184 -12.37 1.12 -41.32
CA ALA A 184 -12.00 1.68 -40.03
C ALA A 184 -12.27 3.19 -40.00
N VAL A 185 -13.13 3.63 -39.07
CA VAL A 185 -13.46 5.04 -38.87
C VAL A 185 -12.17 5.84 -38.69
N ASN A 186 -11.96 6.85 -39.56
CA ASN A 186 -10.76 7.69 -39.69
C ASN A 186 -9.55 7.13 -40.47
N THR A 187 -9.65 5.99 -41.15
CA THR A 187 -8.63 5.55 -42.12
C THR A 187 -9.25 4.94 -43.38
N LEU A 188 -8.74 5.30 -44.56
CA LEU A 188 -9.10 4.67 -45.86
C LEU A 188 -8.70 3.19 -45.98
N HIS A 189 -8.14 2.59 -44.92
CA HIS A 189 -7.81 1.17 -44.88
C HIS A 189 -9.02 0.34 -44.47
N VAL A 190 -9.44 -0.53 -45.38
CA VAL A 190 -10.28 -1.69 -45.07
C VAL A 190 -9.50 -2.59 -44.10
N SER A 191 -10.16 -3.01 -43.02
CA SER A 191 -9.57 -3.90 -42.03
C SER A 191 -10.41 -5.16 -41.91
N GLU A 192 -9.71 -6.30 -41.91
CA GLU A 192 -10.32 -7.63 -41.79
C GLU A 192 -10.35 -8.09 -40.33
N ARG A 193 -11.41 -8.79 -39.94
CA ARG A 193 -11.45 -9.64 -38.73
C ARG A 193 -11.91 -11.02 -39.09
N PHE A 194 -11.28 -12.02 -38.47
CA PHE A 194 -11.75 -13.39 -38.52
C PHE A 194 -12.11 -13.91 -37.12
N GLY A 195 -13.14 -14.76 -37.07
CA GLY A 195 -13.59 -15.46 -35.87
C GLY A 195 -14.01 -16.88 -36.19
N PHE A 196 -14.35 -17.66 -35.16
CA PHE A 196 -14.86 -19.02 -35.31
C PHE A 196 -16.17 -19.23 -34.55
N GLY A 197 -16.93 -20.24 -34.97
CA GLY A 197 -18.20 -20.61 -34.35
C GLY A 197 -18.08 -21.78 -33.39
N LEU A 198 -18.90 -21.77 -32.33
CA LEU A 198 -19.19 -22.93 -31.49
C LEU A 198 -20.71 -23.19 -31.43
N PRO A 199 -21.18 -24.45 -31.48
CA PRO A 199 -22.59 -24.79 -31.27
C PRO A 199 -23.13 -24.23 -29.95
N ILE A 200 -24.35 -23.69 -29.93
CA ILE A 200 -24.87 -22.96 -28.75
C ILE A 200 -24.83 -23.79 -27.46
N ASN A 201 -25.18 -25.08 -27.53
CA ASN A 201 -25.22 -25.97 -26.36
C ASN A 201 -23.83 -26.17 -25.73
N TYR A 202 -22.81 -26.34 -26.57
CA TYR A 202 -21.42 -26.44 -26.13
C TYR A 202 -20.89 -25.10 -25.60
N GLY A 203 -21.18 -24.01 -26.31
CA GLY A 203 -20.85 -22.65 -25.87
C GLY A 203 -21.50 -22.30 -24.53
N ASN A 204 -22.77 -22.63 -24.32
CA ASN A 204 -23.51 -22.42 -23.06
C ASN A 204 -22.93 -23.28 -21.91
N SER A 205 -22.49 -24.52 -22.18
CA SER A 205 -21.77 -25.35 -21.19
C SER A 205 -20.44 -24.71 -20.77
N LEU A 206 -19.67 -24.19 -21.73
CA LEU A 206 -18.43 -23.44 -21.46
C LEU A 206 -18.71 -22.11 -20.73
N LYS A 207 -19.75 -21.37 -21.12
CA LYS A 207 -20.19 -20.11 -20.49
C LYS A 207 -20.67 -20.34 -19.05
N ARG A 208 -21.42 -21.42 -18.78
CA ARG A 208 -21.80 -21.87 -17.43
C ARG A 208 -20.57 -22.23 -16.58
N THR A 209 -19.59 -22.90 -17.17
CA THR A 209 -18.30 -23.22 -16.52
C THR A 209 -17.50 -21.94 -16.21
N ALA A 210 -17.56 -20.94 -17.09
CA ALA A 210 -16.90 -19.65 -16.88
C ALA A 210 -17.59 -18.84 -15.77
N LEU A 211 -18.92 -18.74 -15.81
CA LEU A 211 -19.76 -18.13 -14.77
C LEU A 211 -19.45 -18.72 -13.39
N LEU A 212 -19.52 -20.04 -13.24
CA LEU A 212 -19.24 -20.72 -11.97
C LEU A 212 -17.81 -20.47 -11.47
N ARG A 213 -16.81 -20.32 -12.35
CA ARG A 213 -15.43 -19.96 -11.96
C ARG A 213 -15.28 -18.49 -11.56
N ILE A 214 -16.09 -17.59 -12.09
CA ILE A 214 -16.09 -16.16 -11.74
C ILE A 214 -16.84 -15.94 -10.44
N LEU A 215 -18.01 -16.53 -10.27
CA LEU A 215 -18.78 -16.46 -9.04
C LEU A 215 -18.00 -17.05 -7.85
N LYS A 216 -17.19 -18.11 -8.05
CA LYS A 216 -16.25 -18.62 -7.05
C LYS A 216 -15.11 -17.66 -6.64
N LYS A 217 -14.97 -16.49 -7.27
CA LYS A 217 -14.07 -15.39 -6.85
C LYS A 217 -14.80 -14.29 -6.06
N THR A 218 -16.08 -14.47 -5.73
CA THR A 218 -16.91 -13.47 -5.03
C THR A 218 -17.23 -13.93 -3.60
N ASP A 219 -17.75 -13.02 -2.78
CA ASP A 219 -18.23 -13.30 -1.42
C ASP A 219 -19.58 -14.08 -1.39
N LEU A 220 -19.88 -14.89 -2.42
CA LEU A 220 -21.11 -15.68 -2.53
C LEU A 220 -20.96 -17.07 -1.90
N THR A 221 -22.01 -17.54 -1.23
CA THR A 221 -22.07 -18.93 -0.74
C THR A 221 -22.24 -19.92 -1.90
N THR A 222 -21.88 -21.19 -1.68
CA THR A 222 -22.10 -22.26 -2.67
C THR A 222 -23.56 -22.36 -3.12
N GLU A 223 -24.51 -22.08 -2.22
CA GLU A 223 -25.94 -22.08 -2.52
C GLU A 223 -26.32 -20.90 -3.42
N GLU A 224 -25.85 -19.68 -3.13
CA GLU A 224 -26.06 -18.49 -3.97
C GLU A 224 -25.46 -18.67 -5.37
N ILE A 225 -24.24 -19.24 -5.45
CA ILE A 225 -23.60 -19.57 -6.73
C ILE A 225 -24.46 -20.56 -7.52
N ASN A 226 -24.97 -21.61 -6.88
CA ASN A 226 -25.81 -22.61 -7.53
C ASN A 226 -27.16 -22.02 -7.99
N LYS A 227 -27.79 -21.12 -7.21
CA LYS A 227 -29.01 -20.41 -7.61
C LYS A 227 -28.81 -19.66 -8.94
N VAL A 228 -27.78 -18.81 -9.04
CA VAL A 228 -27.47 -18.06 -10.27
C VAL A 228 -27.09 -18.99 -11.44
N VAL A 229 -26.28 -20.02 -11.18
CA VAL A 229 -25.81 -20.97 -12.22
C VAL A 229 -26.93 -21.87 -12.76
N ASN A 230 -27.97 -22.14 -11.96
CA ASN A 230 -29.11 -22.96 -12.35
C ASN A 230 -30.23 -22.14 -13.00
N ALA A 231 -30.34 -20.85 -12.70
CA ALA A 231 -31.35 -19.96 -13.29
C ALA A 231 -31.19 -19.71 -14.80
N GLY A 232 -30.03 -20.07 -15.38
CA GLY A 232 -29.95 -20.35 -16.82
C GLY A 232 -29.94 -19.15 -17.77
N PHE A 233 -29.64 -17.94 -17.28
CA PHE A 233 -29.70 -16.66 -18.01
C PHE A 233 -28.63 -16.47 -19.13
N PHE A 234 -28.41 -17.46 -20.00
CA PHE A 234 -27.33 -17.43 -20.99
C PHE A 234 -27.67 -16.66 -22.28
N GLU A 235 -28.96 -16.55 -22.61
CA GLU A 235 -29.47 -15.92 -23.86
C GLU A 235 -30.17 -14.58 -23.66
N ARG A 236 -30.52 -14.21 -22.42
CA ARG A 236 -31.18 -12.95 -22.08
C ARG A 236 -30.21 -11.98 -21.39
N ASN A 237 -30.63 -10.73 -21.21
CA ASN A 237 -29.88 -9.74 -20.44
C ASN A 237 -29.72 -10.23 -18.99
N PHE A 238 -28.49 -10.59 -18.62
CA PHE A 238 -28.18 -11.29 -17.36
C PHE A 238 -28.45 -10.43 -16.13
N LEU A 239 -28.19 -9.12 -16.19
CA LEU A 239 -28.52 -8.19 -15.12
C LEU A 239 -30.04 -8.08 -14.92
N ILE A 240 -30.79 -7.89 -16.00
CA ILE A 240 -32.26 -7.76 -15.94
C ILE A 240 -32.90 -9.05 -15.44
N CYS A 241 -32.46 -10.22 -15.90
CA CYS A 241 -32.95 -11.49 -15.38
C CYS A 241 -32.62 -11.70 -13.89
N LEU A 242 -31.49 -11.20 -13.39
CA LEU A 242 -31.21 -11.21 -11.95
C LEU A 242 -32.18 -10.30 -11.19
N LEU A 243 -32.46 -9.08 -11.68
CA LEU A 243 -33.40 -8.13 -11.08
C LEU A 243 -34.83 -8.70 -10.97
N GLN A 244 -35.28 -9.38 -12.02
CA GLN A 244 -36.58 -10.04 -12.10
C GLN A 244 -36.67 -11.34 -11.29
N SER A 245 -35.56 -11.83 -10.72
CA SER A 245 -35.51 -13.11 -10.00
C SER A 245 -35.51 -12.94 -8.48
N SER A 246 -35.78 -14.05 -7.77
CA SER A 246 -35.54 -14.17 -6.32
C SER A 246 -34.05 -14.09 -5.92
N SER A 247 -33.13 -13.91 -6.88
CA SER A 247 -31.69 -13.78 -6.64
C SER A 247 -31.18 -12.33 -6.76
N LYS A 248 -32.06 -11.32 -6.78
CA LYS A 248 -31.70 -9.89 -6.86
C LYS A 248 -30.68 -9.45 -5.79
N ASP A 249 -30.73 -10.04 -4.59
CA ASP A 249 -29.82 -9.75 -3.46
C ASP A 249 -28.35 -10.13 -3.73
N ILE A 250 -28.08 -10.85 -4.82
CA ILE A 250 -26.74 -11.19 -5.30
C ILE A 250 -26.14 -10.02 -6.12
N ILE A 251 -26.96 -9.15 -6.72
CA ILE A 251 -26.49 -8.02 -7.54
C ILE A 251 -25.52 -7.12 -6.76
N PRO A 252 -25.78 -6.70 -5.51
CA PRO A 252 -24.80 -5.96 -4.71
C PRO A 252 -23.45 -6.66 -4.59
N LYS A 253 -23.42 -7.99 -4.42
CA LYS A 253 -22.17 -8.76 -4.30
C LYS A 253 -21.39 -8.84 -5.63
N LEU A 254 -22.10 -8.85 -6.77
CA LEU A 254 -21.48 -8.82 -8.10
C LEU A 254 -20.95 -7.43 -8.47
N TYR A 255 -21.73 -6.37 -8.23
CA TYR A 255 -21.41 -5.00 -8.64
C TYR A 255 -20.53 -4.23 -7.65
N LYS A 256 -20.44 -4.67 -6.39
CA LYS A 256 -19.38 -4.27 -5.42
C LYS A 256 -17.97 -4.39 -6.01
N SER A 257 -17.77 -5.27 -7.00
CA SER A 257 -16.54 -5.30 -7.78
C SER A 257 -16.78 -5.09 -9.27
N PRO A 258 -16.48 -3.89 -9.80
CA PRO A 258 -16.31 -3.67 -11.23
C PRO A 258 -15.45 -4.70 -11.98
N TYR A 259 -14.48 -5.35 -11.34
CA TYR A 259 -13.73 -6.47 -11.96
C TYR A 259 -14.63 -7.67 -12.24
N ILE A 260 -15.55 -8.02 -11.33
CA ILE A 260 -16.48 -9.14 -11.49
C ILE A 260 -17.50 -8.81 -12.59
N ALA A 261 -18.16 -7.65 -12.53
CA ALA A 261 -19.09 -7.21 -13.58
C ALA A 261 -18.41 -7.10 -14.96
N ARG A 262 -17.15 -6.63 -15.02
CA ARG A 262 -16.33 -6.64 -16.24
C ARG A 262 -15.94 -8.04 -16.69
N LYS A 263 -15.58 -8.96 -15.79
CA LYS A 263 -15.27 -10.35 -16.16
C LYS A 263 -16.51 -11.08 -16.69
N LEU A 264 -17.69 -10.84 -16.12
CA LEU A 264 -18.96 -11.35 -16.62
C LEU A 264 -19.24 -10.83 -18.05
N ALA A 265 -19.07 -9.53 -18.31
CA ALA A 265 -19.11 -8.95 -19.67
C ALA A 265 -18.05 -9.56 -20.60
N GLU A 266 -16.82 -9.77 -20.11
CA GLU A 266 -15.78 -10.45 -20.87
C GLU A 266 -16.15 -11.90 -21.22
N THR A 267 -17.05 -12.55 -20.47
CA THR A 267 -17.60 -13.88 -20.78
C THR A 267 -18.92 -13.86 -21.57
N GLY A 268 -19.38 -12.68 -22.00
CA GLY A 268 -20.59 -12.51 -22.80
C GLY A 268 -21.91 -12.55 -22.01
N PHE A 269 -21.90 -12.22 -20.71
CA PHE A 269 -23.12 -11.85 -19.98
C PHE A 269 -23.33 -10.34 -20.08
N GLU A 270 -24.56 -9.90 -20.32
CA GLU A 270 -24.83 -8.48 -20.27
C GLU A 270 -24.83 -7.96 -18.82
N THR A 271 -24.05 -6.91 -18.59
CA THR A 271 -23.84 -6.26 -17.28
C THR A 271 -23.93 -4.74 -17.36
N ASP A 272 -24.25 -4.18 -18.52
CA ASP A 272 -24.55 -2.76 -18.65
C ASP A 272 -25.96 -2.51 -18.14
N PRO A 273 -26.16 -1.60 -17.18
CA PRO A 273 -27.49 -1.17 -16.77
C PRO A 273 -28.27 -0.51 -17.91
N ARG A 274 -27.55 0.09 -18.87
CA ARG A 274 -28.11 0.80 -20.03
C ARG A 274 -28.64 -0.14 -21.12
N CYS A 275 -28.16 -1.38 -21.18
CA CYS A 275 -28.60 -2.34 -22.18
C CYS A 275 -30.02 -2.82 -21.86
N THR A 276 -30.88 -2.78 -22.86
CA THR A 276 -32.29 -3.17 -22.72
C THR A 276 -32.49 -4.69 -22.78
N ASP A 277 -33.70 -5.13 -22.43
CA ASP A 277 -34.17 -6.50 -22.62
C ASP A 277 -34.91 -6.69 -23.97
N GLU A 278 -35.56 -7.85 -24.13
CA GLU A 278 -36.40 -8.17 -25.29
C GLU A 278 -37.68 -7.32 -25.43
N ASN A 279 -38.17 -6.72 -24.34
CA ASN A 279 -39.23 -5.72 -24.35
C ASN A 279 -38.70 -4.30 -24.63
N GLY A 280 -37.37 -4.12 -24.61
CA GLY A 280 -36.68 -2.85 -24.81
C GLY A 280 -36.77 -1.92 -23.59
N PHE A 281 -36.72 -2.46 -22.37
CA PHE A 281 -36.55 -1.71 -21.12
C PHE A 281 -35.16 -1.97 -20.52
N SER A 282 -34.53 -0.96 -19.94
CA SER A 282 -33.19 -1.10 -19.33
C SER A 282 -33.25 -1.67 -17.90
N ALA A 283 -32.09 -1.91 -17.29
CA ALA A 283 -32.05 -2.27 -15.87
C ALA A 283 -32.55 -1.14 -14.96
N PHE A 284 -32.47 0.13 -15.40
CA PHE A 284 -32.97 1.27 -14.63
C PHE A 284 -34.49 1.24 -14.50
N HIS A 285 -35.24 0.91 -15.56
CA HIS A 285 -36.69 0.68 -15.50
C HIS A 285 -37.07 -0.26 -14.35
N TYR A 286 -36.53 -1.48 -14.33
CA TYR A 286 -36.84 -2.47 -13.31
C TYR A 286 -36.42 -2.03 -11.90
N CYS A 287 -35.33 -1.27 -11.76
CA CYS A 287 -34.96 -0.69 -10.47
C CYS A 287 -35.86 0.48 -10.03
N MET A 288 -36.48 1.22 -10.95
CA MET A 288 -37.46 2.27 -10.63
C MET A 288 -38.84 1.70 -10.27
N GLU A 289 -39.18 0.49 -10.74
CA GLU A 289 -40.39 -0.23 -10.29
C GLU A 289 -40.27 -0.76 -8.85
N MET A 290 -39.05 -0.94 -8.33
CA MET A 290 -38.82 -1.47 -7.00
C MET A 290 -39.10 -0.45 -5.89
N SER A 291 -39.60 -0.92 -4.74
CA SER A 291 -39.70 -0.13 -3.51
C SER A 291 -38.34 0.22 -2.90
N GLU A 292 -37.26 -0.42 -3.37
CA GLU A 292 -35.89 -0.21 -2.93
C GLU A 292 -35.01 0.27 -4.09
N THR A 293 -34.62 1.53 -3.99
CA THR A 293 -33.77 2.27 -4.93
C THR A 293 -32.27 1.95 -4.80
N HIS A 294 -31.87 1.14 -3.82
CA HIS A 294 -30.45 0.89 -3.54
C HIS A 294 -29.72 0.24 -4.73
N LEU A 295 -30.43 -0.55 -5.53
CA LEU A 295 -29.93 -1.12 -6.78
C LEU A 295 -29.85 -0.05 -7.88
N LEU A 296 -30.84 0.86 -7.97
CA LEU A 296 -30.88 1.95 -8.95
C LEU A 296 -29.60 2.79 -8.89
N TRP A 297 -29.27 3.32 -7.71
CA TRP A 297 -28.10 4.17 -7.49
C TRP A 297 -26.77 3.44 -7.69
N MET A 298 -26.65 2.19 -7.22
CA MET A 298 -25.45 1.38 -7.43
C MET A 298 -25.19 1.04 -8.91
N LEU A 299 -26.25 0.74 -9.67
CA LEU A 299 -26.14 0.49 -11.11
C LEU A 299 -25.89 1.80 -11.87
N TYR A 300 -26.48 2.91 -11.44
CA TYR A 300 -26.19 4.24 -11.97
C TYR A 300 -24.70 4.58 -11.83
N ASP A 301 -24.13 4.46 -10.62
CA ASP A 301 -22.71 4.69 -10.36
C ASP A 301 -21.80 3.79 -11.20
N PHE A 302 -22.23 2.54 -11.43
CA PHE A 302 -21.51 1.60 -12.28
C PHE A 302 -21.47 2.04 -13.75
N ALA A 303 -22.59 2.52 -14.29
CA ALA A 303 -22.67 3.03 -15.66
C ALA A 303 -21.94 4.39 -15.82
N ALA A 304 -22.17 5.32 -14.88
CA ALA A 304 -21.63 6.68 -14.92
C ALA A 304 -20.09 6.71 -14.96
N ASN A 305 -19.44 5.79 -14.26
CA ASN A 305 -17.98 5.67 -14.23
C ASN A 305 -17.37 4.85 -15.38
N ASN A 306 -18.18 4.31 -16.30
CA ASN A 306 -17.74 3.54 -17.47
C ASN A 306 -16.62 2.50 -17.17
N PHE A 307 -16.79 1.73 -16.09
CA PHE A 307 -15.80 0.77 -15.58
C PHE A 307 -15.37 -0.32 -16.58
N ARG A 308 -16.06 -0.42 -17.72
CA ARG A 308 -15.75 -1.33 -18.81
C ARG A 308 -14.43 -0.99 -19.50
N LEU A 309 -13.99 0.28 -19.54
CA LEU A 309 -12.97 0.69 -20.52
C LEU A 309 -11.75 1.49 -20.02
N LYS A 310 -11.81 2.36 -18.99
CA LYS A 310 -10.71 3.33 -18.75
C LYS A 310 -10.32 3.62 -17.29
N ASP A 311 -9.20 4.33 -17.14
CA ASP A 311 -8.70 4.96 -15.89
C ASP A 311 -9.47 6.26 -15.52
N HIS A 312 -10.46 6.66 -16.33
CA HIS A 312 -11.26 7.87 -16.14
C HIS A 312 -12.56 7.56 -15.38
N THR A 313 -13.06 8.55 -14.64
CA THR A 313 -14.27 8.47 -13.80
C THR A 313 -15.01 9.80 -13.84
N VAL A 314 -16.19 9.93 -13.21
CA VAL A 314 -16.87 11.24 -13.08
C VAL A 314 -16.05 12.30 -12.31
N ARG A 315 -15.04 11.87 -11.54
CA ARG A 315 -14.10 12.72 -10.79
C ARG A 315 -12.84 13.11 -11.60
N ASN A 316 -12.44 12.24 -12.54
CA ASN A 316 -11.38 12.54 -13.51
C ASN A 316 -11.85 12.21 -14.95
N PRO A 317 -12.78 13.00 -15.50
CA PRO A 317 -13.48 12.63 -16.71
C PRO A 317 -12.64 12.76 -17.98
N ASN A 318 -13.14 12.10 -19.03
CA ASN A 318 -12.79 12.36 -20.42
C ASN A 318 -14.11 12.48 -21.23
N SER A 319 -14.01 12.63 -22.55
CA SER A 319 -15.19 12.69 -23.43
C SER A 319 -16.14 11.50 -23.30
N GLU A 320 -15.61 10.27 -23.12
CA GLU A 320 -16.44 9.06 -22.99
C GLU A 320 -17.20 8.98 -21.66
N ILE A 321 -16.70 9.57 -20.58
CA ILE A 321 -17.47 9.70 -19.33
C ILE A 321 -18.66 10.64 -19.56
N LEU A 322 -18.45 11.76 -20.26
CA LEU A 322 -19.53 12.68 -20.60
C LEU A 322 -20.56 12.05 -21.55
N THR A 323 -20.11 11.24 -22.53
CA THR A 323 -21.00 10.43 -23.38
C THR A 323 -21.78 9.42 -22.55
N SER A 324 -21.14 8.68 -21.64
CA SER A 324 -21.84 7.71 -20.78
C SER A 324 -22.94 8.38 -19.93
N LEU A 325 -22.68 9.56 -19.37
CA LEU A 325 -23.68 10.32 -18.61
C LEU A 325 -24.87 10.77 -19.48
N LYS A 326 -24.63 11.14 -20.74
CA LYS A 326 -25.71 11.46 -21.71
C LYS A 326 -26.54 10.24 -22.04
N GLU A 327 -25.89 9.13 -22.41
CA GLU A 327 -26.55 7.84 -22.71
C GLU A 327 -27.40 7.33 -21.53
N ILE A 328 -26.97 7.53 -20.27
CA ILE A 328 -27.77 7.17 -19.09
C ILE A 328 -29.06 8.00 -19.01
N GLY A 329 -28.98 9.32 -19.21
CA GLY A 329 -30.16 10.19 -19.21
C GLY A 329 -31.14 9.81 -20.32
N GLU A 330 -30.64 9.62 -21.54
CA GLU A 330 -31.43 9.22 -22.71
C GLU A 330 -32.13 7.87 -22.52
N VAL A 331 -31.45 6.87 -21.93
CA VAL A 331 -32.03 5.56 -21.63
C VAL A 331 -33.12 5.65 -20.55
N ILE A 332 -32.92 6.45 -19.50
CA ILE A 332 -33.91 6.64 -18.44
C ILE A 332 -35.14 7.39 -18.99
N GLU A 333 -34.94 8.43 -19.80
CA GLU A 333 -36.02 9.14 -20.49
C GLU A 333 -36.80 8.20 -21.45
N HIS A 334 -36.11 7.32 -22.17
CA HIS A 334 -36.74 6.28 -22.99
C HIS A 334 -37.60 5.33 -22.15
N ASP A 335 -37.04 4.75 -21.08
CA ASP A 335 -37.74 3.85 -20.15
C ASP A 335 -39.00 4.50 -19.55
N ILE A 336 -38.94 5.81 -19.20
CA ILE A 336 -40.10 6.58 -18.73
C ILE A 336 -41.14 6.73 -19.84
N SER A 337 -40.73 7.21 -21.03
CA SER A 337 -41.65 7.48 -22.16
C SER A 337 -42.45 6.25 -22.61
N LYS A 338 -41.85 5.07 -22.42
CA LYS A 338 -42.39 3.77 -22.78
C LYS A 338 -43.20 3.10 -21.66
N SER A 339 -43.04 3.56 -20.42
CA SER A 339 -43.78 3.04 -19.27
C SER A 339 -45.23 3.54 -19.28
N GLY A 340 -46.15 2.71 -19.79
CA GLY A 340 -47.57 3.04 -19.90
C GLY A 340 -48.32 3.17 -18.56
N LYS A 341 -47.70 2.80 -17.42
CA LYS A 341 -48.26 2.95 -16.06
C LYS A 341 -47.16 3.27 -15.05
N ILE A 342 -46.91 4.56 -14.85
CA ILE A 342 -45.92 5.04 -13.88
C ILE A 342 -46.55 5.08 -12.47
N THR A 343 -45.98 4.33 -11.52
CA THR A 343 -46.36 4.42 -10.09
C THR A 343 -45.76 5.68 -9.45
N ALA A 344 -46.29 6.10 -8.28
CA ALA A 344 -45.72 7.22 -7.54
C ALA A 344 -44.24 6.98 -7.14
N ALA A 345 -43.88 5.74 -6.79
CA ALA A 345 -42.51 5.34 -6.49
C ALA A 345 -41.59 5.40 -7.72
N TYR A 346 -42.08 4.95 -8.89
CA TYR A 346 -41.36 5.05 -10.16
C TYR A 346 -41.13 6.50 -10.54
N LYS A 347 -42.19 7.34 -10.54
CA LYS A 347 -42.09 8.78 -10.82
C LYS A 347 -41.08 9.48 -9.92
N LYS A 348 -41.17 9.24 -8.61
CA LYS A 348 -40.25 9.79 -7.60
C LYS A 348 -38.80 9.37 -7.86
N SER A 349 -38.56 8.11 -8.23
CA SER A 349 -37.21 7.60 -8.50
C SER A 349 -36.66 8.16 -9.81
N SER A 350 -37.50 8.25 -10.85
CA SER A 350 -37.15 8.73 -12.18
C SER A 350 -36.85 10.23 -12.19
N GLU A 351 -37.63 11.05 -11.47
CA GLU A 351 -37.31 12.46 -11.22
C GLU A 351 -35.96 12.62 -10.53
N GLN A 352 -35.76 11.92 -9.39
CA GLN A 352 -34.55 12.07 -8.59
C GLN A 352 -33.27 11.74 -9.37
N ILE A 353 -33.27 10.63 -10.12
CA ILE A 353 -32.09 10.19 -10.86
C ILE A 353 -31.80 11.08 -12.08
N LEU A 354 -32.82 11.61 -12.76
CA LEU A 354 -32.62 12.51 -13.90
C LEU A 354 -32.05 13.87 -13.48
N VAL A 355 -32.53 14.45 -12.37
CA VAL A 355 -31.96 15.72 -11.87
C VAL A 355 -30.53 15.51 -11.36
N PHE A 356 -30.24 14.39 -10.68
CA PHE A 356 -28.86 14.06 -10.31
C PHE A 356 -27.95 13.82 -11.52
N ASN A 357 -28.43 13.11 -12.55
CA ASN A 357 -27.68 12.91 -13.79
C ASN A 357 -27.36 14.24 -14.48
N ARG A 358 -28.32 15.17 -14.52
CA ARG A 358 -28.11 16.52 -15.06
C ARG A 358 -27.03 17.28 -14.28
N TYR A 359 -27.12 17.31 -12.95
CA TYR A 359 -26.11 17.89 -12.06
C TYR A 359 -24.71 17.29 -12.32
N GLN A 360 -24.61 15.96 -12.29
CA GLN A 360 -23.36 15.26 -12.48
C GLN A 360 -22.77 15.51 -13.87
N ARG A 361 -23.60 15.55 -14.92
CA ARG A 361 -23.20 15.84 -16.30
C ARG A 361 -22.65 17.27 -16.45
N GLU A 362 -23.37 18.28 -15.95
CA GLU A 362 -22.92 19.68 -16.01
C GLU A 362 -21.62 19.90 -15.24
N VAL A 363 -21.48 19.28 -14.08
CA VAL A 363 -20.24 19.39 -13.29
C VAL A 363 -19.08 18.66 -13.99
N THR A 364 -19.32 17.47 -14.56
CA THR A 364 -18.35 16.70 -15.35
C THR A 364 -17.86 17.50 -16.57
N GLU A 365 -18.77 18.12 -17.32
CA GLU A 365 -18.47 18.99 -18.47
C GLU A 365 -17.70 20.26 -18.05
N GLY A 366 -18.04 20.81 -16.88
CA GLY A 366 -17.32 21.93 -16.28
C GLY A 366 -15.91 21.60 -15.80
N ILE A 367 -15.66 20.38 -15.33
CA ILE A 367 -14.32 19.85 -15.01
C ILE A 367 -13.52 19.67 -16.31
N LEU A 368 -14.10 19.04 -17.33
CA LEU A 368 -13.46 18.79 -18.63
C LEU A 368 -13.00 20.08 -19.32
N SER A 369 -13.88 21.08 -19.39
CA SER A 369 -13.59 22.37 -20.03
C SER A 369 -12.48 23.16 -19.35
N ARG A 370 -12.26 22.94 -18.03
CA ARG A 370 -11.26 23.67 -17.20
C ARG A 370 -9.93 22.91 -17.03
N ARG A 371 -9.93 21.57 -17.04
CA ARG A 371 -8.70 20.75 -16.96
C ARG A 371 -7.99 20.62 -18.31
N GLN A 372 -7.51 21.74 -18.86
CA GLN A 372 -6.75 21.76 -20.13
C GLN A 372 -5.24 21.50 -19.94
N ILE A 373 -4.70 21.70 -18.73
CA ILE A 373 -3.29 21.50 -18.38
C ILE A 373 -3.24 20.70 -17.07
N TYR A 374 -2.33 19.72 -16.98
CA TYR A 374 -2.11 18.93 -15.76
C TYR A 374 -0.62 18.95 -15.37
N PRO A 375 -0.25 19.18 -14.09
CA PRO A 375 -1.15 19.52 -12.99
C PRO A 375 -1.80 20.91 -13.16
N PRO A 376 -3.01 21.13 -12.64
CA PRO A 376 -3.66 22.44 -12.69
C PRO A 376 -2.88 23.46 -11.86
N ASN A 377 -2.83 24.71 -12.32
CA ASN A 377 -2.28 25.80 -11.50
C ASN A 377 -3.30 26.25 -10.43
N VAL A 378 -2.83 26.99 -9.41
CA VAL A 378 -3.66 27.44 -8.27
C VAL A 378 -4.93 28.17 -8.73
N GLU A 379 -4.83 29.04 -9.74
CA GLU A 379 -5.97 29.80 -10.26
C GLU A 379 -6.97 28.89 -10.99
N GLN A 380 -6.51 27.90 -11.77
CA GLN A 380 -7.39 26.90 -12.41
C GLN A 380 -8.15 26.08 -11.36
N SER A 381 -7.48 25.63 -10.30
CA SER A 381 -8.13 24.88 -9.21
C SER A 381 -9.12 25.73 -8.42
N LYS A 382 -8.80 27.02 -8.22
CA LYS A 382 -9.68 28.03 -7.62
C LYS A 382 -10.94 28.26 -8.46
N GLN A 383 -10.80 28.50 -9.77
CA GLN A 383 -11.93 28.62 -10.68
C GLN A 383 -12.77 27.34 -10.76
N LEU A 384 -12.12 26.17 -10.65
CA LEU A 384 -12.81 24.87 -10.63
C LEU A 384 -13.63 24.68 -9.36
N ILE A 385 -13.11 25.02 -8.17
CA ILE A 385 -13.86 24.95 -6.90
C ILE A 385 -15.01 25.95 -6.87
N ILE A 386 -14.76 27.19 -7.31
CA ILE A 386 -15.82 28.21 -7.45
C ILE A 386 -16.95 27.66 -8.33
N PHE A 387 -16.62 27.01 -9.45
CA PHE A 387 -17.61 26.40 -10.33
C PHE A 387 -18.36 25.22 -9.68
N ILE A 388 -17.65 24.27 -9.05
CA ILE A 388 -18.25 23.11 -8.37
C ILE A 388 -19.23 23.56 -7.27
N LEU A 389 -18.81 24.50 -6.41
CA LEU A 389 -19.64 24.98 -5.30
C LEU A 389 -20.82 25.84 -5.76
N ASN A 390 -20.69 26.63 -6.84
CA ASN A 390 -21.83 27.31 -7.45
C ASN A 390 -22.83 26.31 -8.03
N LYS A 391 -22.37 25.26 -8.72
CA LYS A 391 -23.25 24.20 -9.23
C LYS A 391 -23.93 23.39 -8.12
N TYR A 392 -23.21 23.10 -7.03
CA TYR A 392 -23.81 22.50 -5.84
C TYR A 392 -24.90 23.38 -5.23
N LYS A 393 -24.67 24.70 -5.17
CA LYS A 393 -25.67 25.69 -4.73
C LYS A 393 -26.90 25.74 -5.66
N GLU A 394 -26.71 25.69 -6.97
CA GLU A 394 -27.82 25.65 -7.96
C GLU A 394 -28.69 24.40 -7.78
N TYR A 395 -28.07 23.24 -7.54
CA TYR A 395 -28.75 21.95 -7.36
C TYR A 395 -29.03 21.60 -5.88
N PHE A 396 -28.82 22.55 -4.95
CA PHE A 396 -28.91 22.29 -3.52
C PHE A 396 -30.34 21.99 -3.06
N TYR A 397 -31.34 22.55 -3.74
CA TYR A 397 -32.75 22.23 -3.57
C TYR A 397 -33.26 21.57 -4.85
N PHE A 398 -34.19 20.62 -4.73
CA PHE A 398 -34.63 19.82 -5.88
C PHE A 398 -35.53 20.60 -6.85
N ASP A 399 -36.57 21.27 -6.33
CA ASP A 399 -37.58 22.02 -7.12
C ASP A 399 -38.12 23.25 -6.34
N LEU A 400 -37.38 23.77 -5.35
CA LEU A 400 -37.84 24.91 -4.55
C LEU A 400 -37.40 26.25 -5.18
N PRO A 401 -38.32 27.09 -5.66
CA PRO A 401 -37.97 28.38 -6.26
C PRO A 401 -37.38 29.33 -5.21
N HIS A 402 -36.12 29.73 -5.42
CA HIS A 402 -35.37 30.75 -4.67
C HIS A 402 -35.82 31.01 -3.23
N VAL A 403 -35.60 30.01 -2.37
CA VAL A 403 -35.65 30.21 -0.91
C VAL A 403 -34.45 31.06 -0.53
N ASP A 404 -34.68 32.33 -0.17
CA ASP A 404 -33.63 33.20 0.35
C ASP A 404 -33.04 32.63 1.65
N TYR A 405 -31.75 32.86 1.87
CA TYR A 405 -30.93 32.18 2.89
C TYR A 405 -31.39 32.35 4.35
N VAL A 406 -32.39 33.20 4.61
CA VAL A 406 -33.00 33.39 5.92
C VAL A 406 -34.29 32.58 5.98
N LEU A 407 -34.17 31.28 6.27
CA LEU A 407 -35.32 30.41 6.48
C LEU A 407 -36.15 30.92 7.68
N ASN A 408 -37.36 31.40 7.41
CA ASN A 408 -38.36 31.47 8.46
C ASN A 408 -38.89 30.05 8.77
N ALA A 409 -39.65 29.91 9.86
CA ALA A 409 -40.12 28.59 10.32
C ALA A 409 -41.00 27.84 9.30
N LYS A 410 -41.69 28.54 8.38
CA LYS A 410 -42.48 27.88 7.32
C LYS A 410 -41.57 27.36 6.21
N ASP A 411 -40.62 28.16 5.75
CA ASP A 411 -39.71 27.77 4.68
C ASP A 411 -38.79 26.62 5.13
N GLY A 412 -38.32 26.66 6.38
CA GLY A 412 -37.53 25.58 6.96
C GLY A 412 -38.28 24.25 7.09
N LEU A 413 -39.60 24.27 7.34
CA LEU A 413 -40.43 23.07 7.32
C LEU A 413 -40.58 22.51 5.90
N ILE A 414 -40.83 23.36 4.90
CA ILE A 414 -40.94 22.95 3.49
C ILE A 414 -39.63 22.31 3.00
N VAL A 415 -38.48 22.92 3.32
CA VAL A 415 -37.15 22.38 3.02
C VAL A 415 -36.94 21.02 3.69
N PHE A 416 -37.38 20.85 4.94
CA PHE A 416 -37.29 19.57 5.64
C PHE A 416 -38.19 18.49 5.04
N GLU A 417 -39.45 18.81 4.70
CA GLU A 417 -40.35 17.87 4.04
C GLU A 417 -39.83 17.40 2.68
N ASP A 418 -39.28 18.30 1.85
CA ASP A 418 -38.68 17.89 0.58
C ASP A 418 -37.40 17.07 0.79
N TYR A 419 -36.57 17.41 1.78
CA TYR A 419 -35.41 16.59 2.16
C TYR A 419 -35.81 15.17 2.61
N VAL A 420 -36.86 15.01 3.42
CA VAL A 420 -37.39 13.69 3.82
C VAL A 420 -37.99 12.95 2.62
N ARG A 421 -38.67 13.66 1.72
CA ARG A 421 -39.27 13.08 0.51
C ARG A 421 -38.19 12.58 -0.45
N ARG A 422 -37.18 13.39 -0.75
CA ARG A 422 -36.15 13.16 -1.80
C ARG A 422 -34.76 12.88 -1.22
N THR A 423 -34.67 12.23 -0.06
CA THR A 423 -33.39 12.11 0.69
C THR A 423 -32.27 11.45 -0.11
N GLU A 424 -32.58 10.50 -0.98
CA GLU A 424 -31.57 9.81 -1.79
C GLU A 424 -30.93 10.71 -2.84
N TYR A 425 -31.71 11.58 -3.51
CA TYR A 425 -31.14 12.61 -4.37
C TYR A 425 -30.13 13.46 -3.59
N TYR A 426 -30.52 13.91 -2.40
CA TYR A 426 -29.66 14.75 -1.56
C TYR A 426 -28.41 14.00 -1.09
N GLU A 427 -28.53 12.74 -0.63
CA GLU A 427 -27.38 11.89 -0.27
C GLU A 427 -26.39 11.74 -1.45
N ASN A 428 -26.87 11.57 -2.69
CA ASN A 428 -26.02 11.42 -3.87
C ASN A 428 -25.39 12.76 -4.34
N VAL A 429 -26.15 13.86 -4.35
CA VAL A 429 -25.63 15.21 -4.65
C VAL A 429 -24.55 15.60 -3.66
N ASP A 430 -24.81 15.41 -2.36
CA ASP A 430 -23.88 15.71 -1.28
C ASP A 430 -22.63 14.84 -1.38
N ALA A 431 -22.77 13.52 -1.54
CA ALA A 431 -21.63 12.62 -1.70
C ALA A 431 -20.76 13.00 -2.91
N PHE A 432 -21.37 13.21 -4.08
CA PHE A 432 -20.62 13.60 -5.28
C PHE A 432 -19.95 14.97 -5.14
N ASN A 433 -20.63 15.95 -4.54
CA ASN A 433 -20.04 17.27 -4.29
C ASN A 433 -18.91 17.22 -3.27
N TYR A 434 -19.06 16.49 -2.16
CA TYR A 434 -18.00 16.37 -1.16
C TYR A 434 -16.77 15.72 -1.77
N LEU A 435 -16.93 14.64 -2.55
CA LEU A 435 -15.83 14.06 -3.33
C LEU A 435 -15.16 15.11 -4.23
N LEU A 436 -15.92 15.93 -4.97
CA LEU A 436 -15.33 16.92 -5.88
C LEU A 436 -14.71 18.16 -5.21
N PHE A 437 -15.26 18.61 -4.08
CA PHE A 437 -14.67 19.68 -3.28
C PHE A 437 -13.36 19.22 -2.65
N PHE A 438 -13.40 18.02 -2.05
CA PHE A 438 -12.22 17.25 -1.62
C PHE A 438 -11.19 17.17 -2.74
N ASP A 439 -11.63 16.87 -3.97
CA ASP A 439 -10.77 16.62 -5.14
C ASP A 439 -9.87 17.77 -5.57
N ASN A 440 -10.06 18.98 -5.06
CA ASN A 440 -9.36 20.16 -5.57
C ASN A 440 -8.86 21.10 -4.47
N PHE A 441 -9.28 20.95 -3.20
CA PHE A 441 -9.05 22.00 -2.21
C PHE A 441 -7.59 22.22 -1.75
N PRO A 442 -6.67 21.25 -1.77
CA PRO A 442 -5.26 21.51 -1.43
C PRO A 442 -4.63 22.55 -2.34
N HIS A 443 -5.01 22.52 -3.62
CA HIS A 443 -4.50 23.41 -4.64
C HIS A 443 -4.90 24.87 -4.41
N ILE A 444 -5.84 25.15 -3.51
CA ILE A 444 -6.29 26.51 -3.15
C ILE A 444 -5.94 26.91 -1.71
N ILE A 445 -5.18 26.10 -0.96
CA ILE A 445 -4.72 26.49 0.39
C ILE A 445 -3.96 27.83 0.33
N SER A 446 -3.11 28.01 -0.68
CA SER A 446 -2.35 29.25 -0.92
C SER A 446 -3.21 30.47 -1.29
N SER A 447 -4.53 30.30 -1.45
CA SER A 447 -5.50 31.38 -1.62
C SER A 447 -6.07 31.88 -0.28
N PHE A 448 -5.65 31.32 0.85
CA PHE A 448 -6.04 31.73 2.20
C PHE A 448 -4.81 32.19 3.01
N ASN A 449 -4.92 33.38 3.61
CA ASN A 449 -3.96 33.96 4.55
C ASN A 449 -4.49 33.84 5.99
N GLU A 450 -3.78 34.36 6.98
CA GLU A 450 -4.19 34.21 8.39
C GLU A 450 -5.53 34.89 8.73
N ASN A 451 -5.91 35.95 8.02
CA ASN A 451 -7.13 36.73 8.27
C ASN A 451 -8.41 36.02 7.79
N ASN A 452 -8.33 35.28 6.68
CA ASN A 452 -9.47 34.58 6.07
C ASN A 452 -9.46 33.05 6.30
N ARG A 453 -8.43 32.52 6.97
CA ARG A 453 -8.23 31.08 7.22
C ARG A 453 -9.41 30.39 7.91
N SER A 454 -10.09 31.09 8.83
CA SER A 454 -11.24 30.55 9.56
C SER A 454 -12.35 30.08 8.62
N ILE A 455 -12.66 30.85 7.57
CA ILE A 455 -13.70 30.52 6.57
C ILE A 455 -13.44 29.14 5.94
N PHE A 456 -12.18 28.89 5.57
CA PHE A 456 -11.74 27.64 4.97
C PHE A 456 -11.74 26.47 5.96
N LEU A 457 -11.27 26.69 7.20
CA LEU A 457 -11.34 25.69 8.26
C LEU A 457 -12.79 25.30 8.59
N ASP A 458 -13.68 26.28 8.75
CA ASP A 458 -15.11 26.09 9.03
C ASP A 458 -15.83 25.35 7.90
N THR A 459 -15.43 25.57 6.64
CA THR A 459 -15.96 24.84 5.48
C THR A 459 -15.56 23.36 5.53
N LEU A 460 -14.31 23.04 5.91
CA LEU A 460 -13.88 21.65 6.12
C LEU A 460 -14.58 21.00 7.31
N SER A 461 -14.70 21.72 8.43
CA SER A 461 -15.39 21.26 9.64
C SER A 461 -16.86 20.93 9.39
N SER A 462 -17.57 21.80 8.67
CA SER A 462 -18.98 21.59 8.32
C SER A 462 -19.18 20.46 7.31
N MET A 463 -18.25 20.28 6.35
CA MET A 463 -18.25 19.12 5.45
C MET A 463 -18.12 17.80 6.24
N PHE A 464 -17.15 17.69 7.17
CA PHE A 464 -16.99 16.48 7.98
C PHE A 464 -18.19 16.20 8.90
N LEU A 465 -18.80 17.25 9.47
CA LEU A 465 -20.04 17.15 10.23
C LEU A 465 -21.18 16.59 9.36
N SER A 466 -21.36 17.08 8.13
CA SER A 466 -22.38 16.56 7.22
C SER A 466 -22.14 15.08 6.86
N ILE A 467 -20.91 14.73 6.47
CA ILE A 467 -20.53 13.34 6.15
C ILE A 467 -20.82 12.39 7.33
N LEU A 468 -20.41 12.76 8.56
CA LEU A 468 -20.67 11.94 9.74
C LEU A 468 -22.15 11.89 10.12
N SER A 469 -22.88 12.99 10.00
CA SER A 469 -24.33 12.99 10.28
C SER A 469 -25.10 12.05 9.35
N ASN A 470 -24.81 12.07 8.04
CA ASN A 470 -25.35 11.12 7.07
C ASN A 470 -24.99 9.67 7.43
N ARG A 471 -23.78 9.43 7.94
CA ARG A 471 -23.30 8.10 8.34
C ARG A 471 -23.96 7.57 9.64
N PHE A 472 -24.22 8.41 10.62
CA PHE A 472 -24.85 7.98 11.88
C PHE A 472 -26.37 7.86 11.78
N PHE A 473 -27.01 8.76 11.01
CA PHE A 473 -28.45 8.86 10.84
C PHE A 473 -28.89 8.47 9.42
N THR A 474 -28.30 7.39 8.90
CA THR A 474 -28.57 6.85 7.55
C THR A 474 -30.04 6.49 7.36
N THR A 475 -30.65 6.99 6.28
CA THR A 475 -32.00 6.64 5.81
C THR A 475 -32.33 5.14 5.88
N LYS A 476 -31.39 4.27 5.47
CA LYS A 476 -31.55 2.80 5.40
C LYS A 476 -31.84 2.10 6.74
N LYS A 477 -31.60 2.74 7.89
CA LYS A 477 -31.91 2.18 9.23
C LYS A 477 -33.31 2.55 9.73
N HIS A 478 -33.99 3.48 9.07
CA HIS A 478 -35.20 4.12 9.56
C HIS A 478 -36.51 3.53 9.00
N GLY A 479 -36.46 2.28 8.54
CA GLY A 479 -37.58 1.56 7.95
C GLY A 479 -37.87 1.97 6.50
N ILE A 480 -38.54 1.07 5.76
CA ILE A 480 -39.02 1.35 4.41
C ILE A 480 -40.00 2.52 4.49
N HIS A 481 -39.94 3.41 3.49
CA HIS A 481 -40.89 4.50 3.33
C HIS A 481 -42.34 4.02 3.53
N CYS A 482 -43.15 4.85 4.20
CA CYS A 482 -44.60 4.64 4.23
C CYS A 482 -45.15 4.85 2.81
N ASN A 483 -45.15 3.79 1.99
CA ASN A 483 -45.54 3.84 0.58
C ASN A 483 -47.00 4.24 0.36
N ASN A 484 -47.81 4.26 1.43
CA ASN A 484 -49.23 4.63 1.44
C ASN A 484 -49.53 5.96 2.16
N CYS A 485 -48.53 6.68 2.69
CA CYS A 485 -48.76 7.94 3.41
C CYS A 485 -49.00 9.09 2.42
N VAL A 486 -50.27 9.35 2.11
CA VAL A 486 -50.74 10.44 1.24
C VAL A 486 -50.74 11.81 1.97
N PHE A 487 -50.47 11.84 3.28
CA PHE A 487 -50.59 13.05 4.11
C PHE A 487 -49.27 13.85 4.23
N PRO A 488 -49.29 15.18 3.99
CA PRO A 488 -48.11 16.03 4.18
C PRO A 488 -47.66 16.15 5.65
N ALA A 489 -48.60 16.33 6.58
CA ALA A 489 -48.29 16.72 7.98
C ALA A 489 -47.60 15.61 8.80
N GLU A 490 -47.99 14.35 8.60
CA GLU A 490 -47.52 13.20 9.41
C GLU A 490 -46.06 12.82 9.09
N ILE A 491 -45.50 13.30 7.98
CA ILE A 491 -44.12 13.02 7.55
C ILE A 491 -43.11 13.52 8.60
N CYS A 492 -43.37 14.68 9.21
CA CYS A 492 -42.54 15.25 10.27
C CYS A 492 -42.64 14.48 11.60
N GLU A 493 -43.82 13.94 11.91
CA GLU A 493 -44.12 13.40 13.25
C GLU A 493 -43.66 11.96 13.47
N ASN A 494 -43.35 11.24 12.39
CA ASN A 494 -42.70 9.94 12.48
C ASN A 494 -41.27 10.10 13.05
N LYS A 495 -41.00 9.43 14.18
CA LYS A 495 -39.71 9.46 14.90
C LYS A 495 -38.51 9.22 13.99
N ASN A 496 -38.67 8.32 13.01
CA ASN A 496 -37.64 7.94 12.03
C ASN A 496 -37.36 9.02 10.97
N ASN A 497 -38.28 9.95 10.74
CA ASN A 497 -38.08 11.09 9.83
C ASN A 497 -37.49 12.28 10.57
N ALA A 498 -37.88 12.54 11.83
CA ALA A 498 -37.32 13.62 12.64
C ALA A 498 -35.78 13.56 12.77
N LEU A 499 -35.21 12.35 12.83
CA LEU A 499 -33.74 12.15 12.81
C LEU A 499 -33.05 12.64 11.52
N ARG A 500 -33.77 12.70 10.39
CA ARG A 500 -33.25 13.23 9.11
C ARG A 500 -33.03 14.74 9.15
N PHE A 501 -33.54 15.45 10.17
CA PHE A 501 -33.24 16.86 10.38
C PHE A 501 -31.75 17.08 10.71
N ILE A 502 -31.09 16.09 11.34
CA ILE A 502 -29.69 16.17 11.74
C ILE A 502 -28.77 16.31 10.49
N PRO A 503 -28.82 15.39 9.49
CA PRO A 503 -28.03 15.57 8.28
C PRO A 503 -28.42 16.78 7.45
N LEU A 504 -29.72 17.14 7.38
CA LEU A 504 -30.15 18.38 6.73
C LEU A 504 -29.52 19.64 7.36
N HIS A 505 -29.50 19.73 8.70
CA HIS A 505 -28.90 20.85 9.41
C HIS A 505 -27.41 20.99 9.06
N PHE A 506 -26.63 19.92 9.15
CA PHE A 506 -25.19 20.00 8.83
C PHE A 506 -24.91 20.22 7.35
N ARG A 507 -25.78 19.72 6.46
CA ARG A 507 -25.77 20.01 5.02
C ARG A 507 -26.00 21.51 4.74
N MET A 508 -26.95 22.15 5.43
CA MET A 508 -27.18 23.59 5.35
C MET A 508 -26.00 24.40 5.90
N CYS A 509 -25.44 24.01 7.05
CA CYS A 509 -24.23 24.64 7.57
C CYS A 509 -23.05 24.56 6.59
N PHE A 510 -22.89 23.43 5.89
CA PHE A 510 -21.86 23.32 4.85
C PHE A 510 -22.13 24.29 3.68
N LEU A 511 -23.38 24.39 3.19
CA LEU A 511 -23.70 25.35 2.12
C LEU A 511 -23.39 26.80 2.51
N GLU A 512 -23.70 27.19 3.75
CA GLU A 512 -23.40 28.52 4.28
C GLU A 512 -21.89 28.79 4.22
N LYS A 513 -21.06 27.91 4.81
CA LYS A 513 -19.60 28.09 4.83
C LYS A 513 -18.97 27.99 3.45
N ALA A 514 -19.43 27.06 2.61
CA ALA A 514 -19.03 26.95 1.21
C ALA A 514 -19.37 28.22 0.40
N THR A 515 -20.50 28.86 0.67
CA THR A 515 -20.88 30.14 0.03
C THR A 515 -19.95 31.28 0.48
N SER A 516 -19.64 31.36 1.78
CA SER A 516 -18.63 32.30 2.31
C SER A 516 -17.25 32.06 1.69
N MET A 517 -16.85 30.80 1.53
CA MET A 517 -15.59 30.40 0.89
C MET A 517 -15.54 30.76 -0.59
N VAL A 518 -16.64 30.63 -1.34
CA VAL A 518 -16.71 31.10 -2.74
C VAL A 518 -16.58 32.62 -2.83
N ALA A 519 -17.18 33.37 -1.90
CA ALA A 519 -17.04 34.82 -1.86
C ALA A 519 -15.59 35.22 -1.57
N GLU A 520 -14.95 34.59 -0.58
CA GLU A 520 -13.54 34.83 -0.24
C GLU A 520 -12.61 34.49 -1.42
N LEU A 521 -12.77 33.33 -2.05
CA LEU A 521 -11.97 32.96 -3.21
C LEU A 521 -12.12 33.97 -4.37
N LYS A 522 -13.31 34.49 -4.63
CA LYS A 522 -13.49 35.53 -5.67
C LYS A 522 -12.68 36.81 -5.39
N CYS A 523 -12.46 37.13 -4.12
CA CYS A 523 -11.74 38.33 -3.68
C CYS A 523 -10.24 38.11 -3.44
N SER A 524 -9.81 36.87 -3.13
CA SER A 524 -8.44 36.63 -2.66
C SER A 524 -7.39 36.62 -3.77
N THR A 525 -6.31 37.37 -3.57
CA THR A 525 -5.07 37.27 -4.34
C THR A 525 -4.18 36.16 -3.76
N PRO A 526 -3.50 35.33 -4.56
CA PRO A 526 -2.64 34.27 -4.04
C PRO A 526 -1.46 34.85 -3.26
N ASP A 527 -1.37 34.54 -1.96
CA ASP A 527 -0.23 34.96 -1.13
C ASP A 527 0.88 33.90 -1.22
N GLN A 528 2.06 34.31 -1.71
CA GLN A 528 3.18 33.41 -1.92
C GLN A 528 3.93 33.05 -0.63
N LYS A 529 3.63 33.70 0.51
CA LYS A 529 4.46 33.61 1.73
C LYS A 529 4.12 32.46 2.69
N GLY A 530 2.96 31.82 2.57
CA GLY A 530 2.47 30.83 3.54
C GLY A 530 2.39 29.40 3.02
N LYS A 531 3.51 28.66 2.91
CA LYS A 531 3.47 27.21 2.59
C LYS A 531 3.12 26.39 3.83
N LEU A 532 1.83 26.38 4.19
CA LEU A 532 1.29 25.57 5.28
C LEU A 532 1.04 24.12 4.85
N GLU A 533 1.46 23.19 5.69
CA GLU A 533 1.14 21.78 5.56
C GLU A 533 -0.36 21.54 5.78
N LEU A 534 -0.99 20.91 4.79
CA LEU A 534 -2.40 20.57 4.76
C LEU A 534 -2.82 19.66 5.93
N LEU A 535 -1.91 18.81 6.45
CA LEU A 535 -2.19 18.08 7.69
C LEU A 535 -2.53 19.03 8.85
N GLN A 536 -1.72 20.07 9.04
CA GLN A 536 -1.93 21.06 10.10
C GLN A 536 -3.24 21.83 9.90
N ILE A 537 -3.72 21.96 8.66
CA ILE A 537 -5.00 22.58 8.35
C ILE A 537 -6.16 21.71 8.85
N ILE A 538 -6.17 20.40 8.60
CA ILE A 538 -7.30 19.56 9.03
C ILE A 538 -7.22 19.18 10.51
N THR A 539 -6.03 19.02 11.09
CA THR A 539 -5.90 18.97 12.55
C THR A 539 -6.46 20.25 13.18
N ARG A 540 -6.27 21.43 12.57
CA ARG A 540 -6.89 22.69 13.04
C ARG A 540 -8.41 22.76 12.80
N SER A 541 -8.93 22.24 11.68
CA SER A 541 -10.40 22.22 11.45
C SER A 541 -11.11 21.28 12.44
N LEU A 542 -10.45 20.18 12.83
CA LEU A 542 -11.00 19.21 13.78
C LEU A 542 -10.63 19.48 15.25
N ALA A 543 -9.74 20.44 15.55
CA ALA A 543 -9.27 20.75 16.90
C ALA A 543 -10.37 21.19 17.90
N ASN A 544 -11.55 21.56 17.41
CA ASN A 544 -12.74 21.95 18.16
C ASN A 544 -13.88 20.90 18.04
N LEU A 545 -13.61 19.73 17.46
CA LEU A 545 -14.55 18.64 17.18
C LEU A 545 -13.93 17.28 17.57
N PRO A 546 -13.50 17.08 18.84
CA PRO A 546 -12.80 15.87 19.26
C PRO A 546 -13.65 14.60 19.09
N GLU A 547 -14.99 14.69 19.08
CA GLU A 547 -15.89 13.58 18.76
C GLU A 547 -15.68 13.03 17.34
N ILE A 548 -15.44 13.94 16.39
CA ILE A 548 -15.15 13.60 14.99
C ILE A 548 -13.76 13.00 14.89
N GLU A 549 -12.80 13.62 15.59
CA GLU A 549 -11.42 13.15 15.67
C GLU A 549 -11.41 11.68 16.15
N ASP A 550 -11.94 11.44 17.35
CA ASP A 550 -12.03 10.14 18.02
C ASP A 550 -12.82 9.06 17.21
N GLU A 551 -13.92 9.42 16.56
CA GLU A 551 -14.69 8.46 15.74
C GLU A 551 -13.88 7.94 14.56
N PHE A 552 -13.20 8.84 13.84
CA PHE A 552 -12.31 8.42 12.77
C PHE A 552 -11.15 7.55 13.31
N ILE A 553 -10.64 7.82 14.51
CA ILE A 553 -9.61 6.98 15.16
C ILE A 553 -10.06 5.53 15.28
N ILE A 554 -11.26 5.32 15.84
CA ILE A 554 -11.82 3.99 16.07
C ILE A 554 -12.03 3.22 14.77
N ASN A 555 -12.53 3.89 13.74
CA ASN A 555 -12.81 3.24 12.45
C ASN A 555 -11.57 2.64 11.79
N ARG A 556 -10.44 3.35 11.87
CA ARG A 556 -9.16 2.85 11.39
C ARG A 556 -8.78 1.61 12.18
N LEU A 557 -8.74 1.70 13.52
CA LEU A 557 -8.33 0.60 14.39
C LEU A 557 -9.20 -0.66 14.16
N HIS A 558 -10.52 -0.50 14.13
CA HIS A 558 -11.47 -1.57 13.85
C HIS A 558 -11.31 -2.17 12.44
N LEU A 559 -10.97 -1.38 11.42
CA LEU A 559 -10.72 -1.88 10.06
C LEU A 559 -9.53 -2.88 10.01
N TYR A 560 -8.39 -2.53 10.60
CA TYR A 560 -7.20 -3.40 10.58
C TYR A 560 -7.34 -4.58 11.54
N LEU A 561 -7.92 -4.40 12.73
CA LEU A 561 -8.21 -5.51 13.66
C LEU A 561 -9.21 -6.50 13.05
N SER A 562 -10.36 -6.05 12.57
CA SER A 562 -11.36 -6.95 11.98
C SER A 562 -10.84 -7.67 10.73
N THR A 563 -9.92 -7.07 9.97
CA THR A 563 -9.28 -7.75 8.83
C THR A 563 -8.26 -8.81 9.28
N ALA A 564 -7.44 -8.51 10.30
CA ALA A 564 -6.53 -9.49 10.90
C ALA A 564 -7.27 -10.69 11.51
N ILE A 565 -8.36 -10.43 12.22
CA ILE A 565 -9.21 -11.43 12.89
C ILE A 565 -9.97 -12.31 11.89
N ARG A 566 -10.45 -11.76 10.76
CA ARG A 566 -11.27 -12.53 9.81
C ARG A 566 -10.47 -13.29 8.74
N TYR A 567 -9.19 -13.00 8.54
CA TYR A 567 -8.43 -13.57 7.43
C TYR A 567 -8.04 -15.05 7.66
N PRO A 568 -8.53 -16.01 6.86
CA PRO A 568 -8.32 -17.44 7.11
C PRO A 568 -6.89 -17.90 6.81
N PHE A 569 -6.47 -18.97 7.48
CA PHE A 569 -5.10 -19.47 7.46
C PHE A 569 -4.67 -20.20 6.19
N HIS A 570 -5.62 -20.60 5.34
CA HIS A 570 -5.37 -21.48 4.19
C HIS A 570 -4.89 -20.72 2.92
N ASP A 571 -5.05 -19.39 2.87
CA ASP A 571 -4.85 -18.62 1.65
C ASP A 571 -3.38 -18.22 1.39
N SER A 572 -2.69 -17.69 2.40
CA SER A 572 -1.25 -17.39 2.34
C SER A 572 -0.71 -16.97 3.71
N LYS A 573 0.13 -17.82 4.30
CA LYS A 573 0.84 -17.55 5.56
C LYS A 573 1.58 -16.20 5.56
N LEU A 574 2.25 -15.85 4.45
CA LEU A 574 2.99 -14.59 4.35
C LEU A 574 2.07 -13.37 4.37
N LYS A 575 0.97 -13.37 3.60
CA LYS A 575 0.02 -12.25 3.58
C LYS A 575 -0.55 -11.99 4.97
N LYS A 576 -0.84 -13.06 5.72
CA LYS A 576 -1.36 -12.95 7.08
C LYS A 576 -0.38 -12.30 8.06
N ILE A 577 0.90 -12.62 7.96
CA ILE A 577 1.95 -12.01 8.80
C ILE A 577 2.09 -10.51 8.48
N LEU A 578 2.06 -10.13 7.20
CA LEU A 578 2.08 -8.72 6.79
C LEU A 578 0.82 -7.96 7.24
N ILE A 579 -0.34 -8.62 7.29
CA ILE A 579 -1.57 -8.06 7.91
C ILE A 579 -1.35 -7.83 9.40
N PHE A 580 -0.81 -8.81 10.14
CA PHE A 580 -0.53 -8.65 11.57
C PHE A 580 0.49 -7.55 11.85
N GLU A 581 1.58 -7.48 11.09
CA GLU A 581 2.55 -6.38 11.21
C GLU A 581 1.87 -5.02 11.01
N ARG A 582 1.08 -4.83 9.94
CA ARG A 582 0.39 -3.55 9.72
C ARG A 582 -0.65 -3.26 10.81
N THR A 583 -1.42 -4.24 11.26
CA THR A 583 -2.39 -4.07 12.37
C THR A 583 -1.69 -3.66 13.67
N LEU A 584 -0.56 -4.28 14.01
CA LEU A 584 0.23 -3.93 15.20
C LEU A 584 0.88 -2.55 15.08
N GLN A 585 1.32 -2.16 13.88
CA GLN A 585 1.79 -0.80 13.61
C GLN A 585 0.67 0.23 13.86
N VAL A 586 -0.54 -0.03 13.34
CA VAL A 586 -1.71 0.85 13.53
C VAL A 586 -2.11 0.96 15.00
N ILE A 587 -2.15 -0.16 15.75
CA ILE A 587 -2.42 -0.15 17.19
C ILE A 587 -1.37 0.72 17.92
N GLY A 588 -0.09 0.49 17.65
CA GLY A 588 0.99 1.27 18.26
C GLY A 588 0.96 2.76 17.89
N GLU A 589 0.51 3.12 16.68
CA GLU A 589 0.31 4.51 16.26
C GLU A 589 -0.84 5.19 17.02
N VAL A 590 -1.98 4.51 17.18
CA VAL A 590 -3.13 5.01 17.97
C VAL A 590 -2.72 5.27 19.42
N LEU A 591 -2.05 4.30 20.06
CA LEU A 591 -1.60 4.40 21.46
C LEU A 591 -0.49 5.46 21.66
N GLN A 592 0.31 5.77 20.64
CA GLN A 592 1.42 6.73 20.72
C GLN A 592 1.11 8.15 20.23
N ASN A 593 -0.11 8.47 19.81
CA ASN A 593 -0.40 9.75 19.18
C ASN A 593 -0.15 10.96 20.12
N LYS A 594 1.09 11.51 20.08
CA LYS A 594 1.57 12.59 20.95
C LYS A 594 0.93 13.94 20.65
N THR A 595 0.45 14.14 19.42
CA THR A 595 -0.28 15.36 19.01
C THR A 595 -1.68 15.46 19.60
N ALA A 596 -2.13 14.45 20.34
CA ALA A 596 -3.53 14.26 20.69
C ALA A 596 -3.82 14.48 22.19
N SER A 597 -3.47 15.66 22.71
CA SER A 597 -3.79 16.09 24.08
C SER A 597 -5.29 16.40 24.31
N LYS A 598 -6.17 15.97 23.40
CA LYS A 598 -7.64 16.16 23.41
C LYS A 598 -8.44 14.92 22.97
N THR A 599 -7.78 13.81 22.58
CA THR A 599 -8.48 12.60 22.11
C THR A 599 -8.78 11.69 23.29
N VAL A 600 -10.04 11.67 23.73
CA VAL A 600 -10.50 10.84 24.86
C VAL A 600 -10.28 9.35 24.56
N VAL A 601 -10.58 8.93 23.32
CA VAL A 601 -10.54 7.52 22.92
C VAL A 601 -9.16 6.90 23.09
N ARG A 602 -8.07 7.65 22.87
CA ARG A 602 -6.71 7.14 23.06
C ARG A 602 -6.50 6.61 24.47
N PHE A 603 -6.85 7.42 25.47
CA PHE A 603 -6.69 7.08 26.88
C PHE A 603 -7.68 6.00 27.31
N MET A 604 -8.87 5.96 26.71
CA MET A 604 -9.80 4.85 26.90
C MET A 604 -9.21 3.51 26.42
N LEU A 605 -8.67 3.47 25.20
CA LEU A 605 -8.04 2.28 24.63
C LEU A 605 -6.80 1.84 25.43
N SER A 606 -5.96 2.79 25.86
CA SER A 606 -4.82 2.49 26.73
C SER A 606 -5.25 1.82 28.04
N SER A 607 -6.34 2.27 28.68
CA SER A 607 -6.84 1.66 29.92
C SER A 607 -7.57 0.32 29.74
N CYS A 608 -7.94 -0.06 28.51
CA CYS A 608 -8.41 -1.41 28.20
C CYS A 608 -7.30 -2.46 28.14
N ILE A 609 -6.02 -2.06 28.24
CA ILE A 609 -4.85 -2.94 28.27
C ILE A 609 -3.92 -2.61 29.43
N PHE A 610 -3.20 -3.61 29.94
CA PHE A 610 -2.21 -3.35 31.00
C PHE A 610 -0.97 -2.61 30.43
N PRO A 611 -0.30 -1.78 31.26
CA PRO A 611 0.77 -0.89 30.79
C PRO A 611 1.94 -1.58 30.08
N GLU A 612 2.25 -2.82 30.46
CA GLU A 612 3.35 -3.58 29.87
C GLU A 612 3.05 -4.01 28.43
N LEU A 613 1.80 -4.38 28.09
CA LEU A 613 1.40 -4.65 26.71
C LEU A 613 1.39 -3.36 25.87
N GLU A 614 0.86 -2.27 26.42
CA GLU A 614 0.90 -0.95 25.76
C GLU A 614 2.34 -0.54 25.43
N HIS A 615 3.27 -0.75 26.37
CA HIS A 615 4.69 -0.53 26.18
C HIS A 615 5.28 -1.45 25.10
N LYS A 616 4.94 -2.75 25.09
CA LYS A 616 5.42 -3.70 24.06
C LYS A 616 4.88 -3.37 22.67
N LEU A 617 3.59 -3.05 22.52
CA LEU A 617 2.99 -2.60 21.26
C LEU A 617 3.65 -1.29 20.76
N SER A 618 3.88 -0.37 21.68
CA SER A 618 4.65 0.85 21.46
C SER A 618 6.08 0.58 20.96
N GLN A 619 6.76 -0.37 21.58
CA GLN A 619 8.11 -0.77 21.21
C GLN A 619 8.14 -1.47 19.84
N ILE A 620 7.21 -2.38 19.54
CA ILE A 620 7.05 -3.03 18.22
C ILE A 620 6.92 -1.97 17.12
N ARG A 621 6.04 -0.98 17.32
CA ARG A 621 5.86 0.12 16.35
C ARG A 621 7.15 0.91 16.14
N ASN A 622 7.84 1.36 17.19
CA ASN A 622 9.00 2.26 17.08
C ASN A 622 10.33 1.58 16.71
N HIS A 623 10.52 0.32 17.12
CA HIS A 623 11.79 -0.39 16.97
C HIS A 623 11.77 -1.45 15.86
N CYS A 624 10.59 -2.00 15.53
CA CYS A 624 10.48 -3.12 14.59
C CYS A 624 9.81 -2.75 13.26
N LEU A 625 8.78 -1.89 13.27
CA LEU A 625 7.90 -1.68 12.12
C LEU A 625 8.03 -0.33 11.43
N SER A 626 8.21 0.78 12.16
CA SER A 626 8.20 2.14 11.54
C SER A 626 9.49 2.50 10.81
N HIS A 627 10.62 1.88 11.16
CA HIS A 627 11.94 2.22 10.63
C HIS A 627 12.80 0.98 10.40
N TYR A 628 13.61 0.98 9.32
CA TYR A 628 14.61 -0.06 9.10
C TYR A 628 15.64 -0.08 10.25
N ARG A 629 15.77 -1.24 10.92
CA ARG A 629 16.91 -1.57 11.80
C ARG A 629 17.42 -2.97 11.44
N SER A 630 18.74 -3.16 11.48
CA SER A 630 19.36 -4.42 11.02
C SER A 630 18.93 -5.65 11.84
N SER A 631 18.86 -5.51 13.16
CA SER A 631 18.39 -6.59 14.04
C SER A 631 16.91 -6.93 13.80
N SER A 632 16.02 -5.91 13.81
CA SER A 632 14.58 -6.12 13.66
C SER A 632 14.18 -6.77 12.35
N VAL A 633 14.90 -6.49 11.26
CA VAL A 633 14.64 -7.09 9.94
C VAL A 633 14.87 -8.60 9.92
N GLN A 634 15.89 -9.13 10.63
CA GLN A 634 16.08 -10.58 10.66
C GLN A 634 15.02 -11.27 11.53
N GLY A 635 14.67 -10.70 12.69
CA GLY A 635 13.58 -11.22 13.53
C GLY A 635 12.26 -11.27 12.78
N ARG A 636 11.89 -10.21 12.06
CA ARG A 636 10.71 -10.18 11.17
C ARG A 636 10.74 -11.26 10.09
N VAL A 637 11.86 -11.41 9.37
CA VAL A 637 11.99 -12.49 8.36
C VAL A 637 12.01 -13.90 8.99
N GLN A 638 12.40 -14.05 10.26
CA GLN A 638 12.25 -15.30 10.98
C GLN A 638 10.78 -15.57 11.36
N ILE A 639 10.07 -14.55 11.86
CA ILE A 639 8.63 -14.62 12.17
C ILE A 639 7.82 -14.96 10.91
N GLU A 640 8.16 -14.39 9.74
CA GLU A 640 7.61 -14.78 8.43
C GLU A 640 7.74 -16.28 8.12
N ARG A 641 8.70 -16.98 8.75
CA ARG A 641 8.96 -18.41 8.60
C ARG A 641 8.36 -19.27 9.74
N LYS A 642 8.02 -18.70 10.90
CA LYS A 642 7.53 -19.43 12.10
C LYS A 642 6.31 -20.32 11.85
N ASN A 643 6.13 -21.37 12.66
CA ASN A 643 5.03 -22.33 12.47
C ASN A 643 3.64 -21.69 12.65
N GLN A 644 2.64 -22.28 12.00
CA GLN A 644 1.25 -21.84 11.98
C GLN A 644 0.67 -21.59 13.38
N VAL A 645 0.97 -22.48 14.34
CA VAL A 645 0.49 -22.41 15.74
C VAL A 645 0.77 -21.05 16.39
N PHE A 646 1.98 -20.50 16.23
CA PHE A 646 2.34 -19.19 16.77
C PHE A 646 1.48 -18.06 16.17
N LEU A 647 1.19 -18.14 14.87
CA LEU A 647 0.37 -17.18 14.16
C LEU A 647 -1.11 -17.32 14.53
N ASN A 648 -1.59 -18.54 14.79
CA ASN A 648 -2.94 -18.77 15.32
C ASN A 648 -3.10 -18.05 16.65
N ASN A 649 -2.13 -18.18 17.54
CA ASN A 649 -2.22 -17.61 18.88
C ASN A 649 -2.13 -16.07 18.85
N ILE A 650 -1.32 -15.47 17.98
CA ILE A 650 -1.36 -14.01 17.71
C ILE A 650 -2.75 -13.58 17.20
N GLN A 651 -3.43 -14.39 16.38
CA GLN A 651 -4.79 -14.06 15.92
C GLN A 651 -5.80 -14.10 17.07
N THR A 652 -5.70 -15.09 17.96
CA THR A 652 -6.54 -15.21 19.16
C THR A 652 -6.32 -14.01 20.07
N GLU A 653 -5.06 -13.64 20.33
CA GLU A 653 -4.71 -12.45 21.12
C GLU A 653 -5.18 -11.14 20.47
N LEU A 654 -5.10 -11.00 19.15
CA LEU A 654 -5.67 -9.85 18.44
C LEU A 654 -7.22 -9.84 18.47
N PHE A 655 -7.86 -11.01 18.56
CA PHE A 655 -9.30 -11.11 18.78
C PHE A 655 -9.67 -10.67 20.20
N GLU A 656 -9.01 -11.21 21.22
CA GLU A 656 -9.17 -10.80 22.62
C GLU A 656 -8.96 -9.29 22.81
N LEU A 657 -7.90 -8.73 22.22
CA LEU A 657 -7.63 -7.29 22.24
C LEU A 657 -8.77 -6.47 21.59
N ASN A 658 -9.35 -6.96 20.49
CA ASN A 658 -10.49 -6.33 19.86
C ASN A 658 -11.78 -6.45 20.69
N GLU A 659 -11.97 -7.54 21.43
CA GLU A 659 -13.05 -7.67 22.41
C GLU A 659 -12.87 -6.67 23.56
N SER A 660 -11.66 -6.52 24.11
CA SER A 660 -11.33 -5.51 25.14
C SER A 660 -11.60 -4.07 24.69
N PHE A 661 -11.48 -3.77 23.39
CA PHE A 661 -11.78 -2.44 22.83
C PHE A 661 -13.26 -2.19 22.49
N LYS A 662 -14.13 -3.21 22.47
CA LYS A 662 -15.57 -3.03 22.16
C LYS A 662 -16.28 -1.98 23.01
N PRO A 663 -16.03 -1.84 24.34
CA PRO A 663 -16.69 -0.81 25.14
C PRO A 663 -16.32 0.62 24.72
N VAL A 664 -15.09 0.83 24.24
CA VAL A 664 -14.65 2.12 23.70
C VAL A 664 -15.32 2.40 22.36
N TYR A 665 -15.41 1.38 21.49
CA TYR A 665 -16.10 1.50 20.19
C TYR A 665 -17.57 1.87 20.36
N PHE A 666 -18.27 1.22 21.31
CA PHE A 666 -19.68 1.49 21.56
C PHE A 666 -19.91 2.85 22.22
N SER A 667 -19.11 3.21 23.24
CA SER A 667 -19.26 4.50 23.93
C SER A 667 -19.00 5.70 23.02
N GLN A 668 -18.02 5.62 22.10
CA GLN A 668 -17.77 6.68 21.12
C GLN A 668 -18.89 6.82 20.07
N ILE A 669 -19.50 5.71 19.64
CA ILE A 669 -20.69 5.75 18.76
C ILE A 669 -21.82 6.51 19.45
N LEU A 670 -22.09 6.25 20.73
CA LEU A 670 -23.11 6.97 21.49
C LEU A 670 -22.74 8.45 21.70
N ARG A 671 -21.49 8.74 22.06
CA ARG A 671 -20.99 10.12 22.21
C ARG A 671 -21.17 10.94 20.94
N THR A 672 -20.84 10.34 19.78
CA THR A 672 -20.94 11.02 18.49
C THR A 672 -22.40 11.26 18.09
N LYS A 673 -23.29 10.27 18.28
CA LYS A 673 -24.75 10.47 18.12
C LYS A 673 -25.26 11.62 19.01
N GLU A 674 -24.93 11.58 20.30
CA GLU A 674 -25.38 12.54 21.32
C GLU A 674 -24.91 13.97 20.99
N PHE A 675 -23.65 14.13 20.60
CA PHE A 675 -23.06 15.39 20.17
C PHE A 675 -23.78 15.98 18.94
N LEU A 676 -24.00 15.16 17.90
CA LEU A 676 -24.68 15.60 16.69
C LEU A 676 -26.13 16.04 16.98
N ILE A 677 -26.87 15.27 17.79
CA ILE A 677 -28.25 15.63 18.19
C ILE A 677 -28.25 16.94 19.00
N LYS A 678 -27.41 17.06 20.04
CA LYS A 678 -27.33 18.26 20.90
C LYS A 678 -27.05 19.52 20.09
N LYS A 679 -26.14 19.45 19.11
CA LYS A 679 -25.77 20.57 18.25
C LYS A 679 -26.91 21.00 17.31
N CYS A 680 -27.80 20.09 16.92
CA CYS A 680 -29.00 20.40 16.12
C CYS A 680 -30.18 20.96 16.91
N LYS A 681 -30.26 20.75 18.23
CA LYS A 681 -31.46 21.10 19.04
C LYS A 681 -31.89 22.56 18.92
N SER A 682 -30.95 23.49 19.04
CA SER A 682 -31.22 24.93 19.00
C SER A 682 -31.70 25.42 17.63
N GLU A 683 -31.41 24.69 16.56
CA GLU A 683 -31.94 24.99 15.22
C GLU A 683 -33.29 24.30 14.97
N ALA A 684 -33.46 23.07 15.49
CA ALA A 684 -34.75 22.39 15.49
C ALA A 684 -35.82 23.20 16.25
N GLU A 685 -35.46 23.86 17.35
CA GLU A 685 -36.37 24.74 18.11
C GLU A 685 -36.91 25.92 17.28
N LYS A 686 -36.06 26.50 16.41
CA LYS A 686 -36.45 27.61 15.51
C LYS A 686 -37.30 27.14 14.33
N ILE A 687 -36.91 26.02 13.72
CA ILE A 687 -37.48 25.55 12.45
C ILE A 687 -38.70 24.63 12.66
N CYS A 688 -38.62 23.67 13.57
CA CYS A 688 -39.69 22.69 13.78
C CYS A 688 -39.72 22.13 15.21
N LYS A 689 -40.58 22.71 16.06
CA LYS A 689 -40.79 22.28 17.45
C LYS A 689 -41.19 20.80 17.58
N ASN A 690 -41.90 20.24 16.60
CA ASN A 690 -42.27 18.82 16.59
C ASN A 690 -41.05 17.91 16.44
N VAL A 691 -40.03 18.32 15.68
CA VAL A 691 -38.74 17.61 15.58
C VAL A 691 -37.98 17.66 16.90
N LEU A 692 -37.95 18.81 17.59
CA LEU A 692 -37.26 18.97 18.88
C LEU A 692 -37.68 17.90 19.89
N GLY A 693 -38.99 17.70 20.10
CA GLY A 693 -39.51 16.68 21.02
C GLY A 693 -39.11 15.25 20.61
N LYS A 694 -38.95 14.96 19.32
CA LYS A 694 -38.43 13.65 18.85
C LYS A 694 -36.92 13.52 19.02
N LEU A 695 -36.16 14.60 18.87
CA LEU A 695 -34.72 14.61 19.17
C LEU A 695 -34.47 14.36 20.66
N ASP A 696 -35.30 14.91 21.55
CA ASP A 696 -35.25 14.62 22.98
C ASP A 696 -35.59 13.16 23.30
N LEU A 697 -36.61 12.57 22.66
CA LEU A 697 -36.86 11.13 22.78
C LEU A 697 -35.69 10.25 22.27
N ASN A 698 -34.89 10.73 21.31
CA ASN A 698 -33.69 10.02 20.85
C ASN A 698 -32.50 10.18 21.81
N LEU A 699 -32.40 11.30 22.54
CA LEU A 699 -31.44 11.43 23.64
C LEU A 699 -31.78 10.48 24.79
N ILE A 700 -33.07 10.29 25.08
CA ILE A 700 -33.55 9.28 26.03
C ILE A 700 -33.20 7.87 25.53
N GLU A 701 -33.45 7.54 24.26
CA GLU A 701 -33.04 6.24 23.70
C GLU A 701 -31.53 6.01 23.73
N ILE A 702 -30.70 7.04 23.57
CA ILE A 702 -29.24 6.92 23.72
C ILE A 702 -28.86 6.65 25.18
N ALA A 703 -29.59 7.21 26.16
CA ALA A 703 -29.43 6.88 27.57
C ALA A 703 -29.91 5.43 27.86
N ASP A 704 -30.98 4.96 27.21
CA ASP A 704 -31.43 3.56 27.31
C ASP A 704 -30.46 2.58 26.65
N GLU A 705 -29.97 2.86 25.43
CA GLU A 705 -28.89 2.09 24.76
C GLU A 705 -27.66 1.99 25.69
N ARG A 706 -27.32 3.08 26.38
CA ARG A 706 -26.23 3.15 27.37
C ARG A 706 -26.53 2.33 28.62
N LYS A 707 -27.74 2.43 29.19
CA LYS A 707 -28.19 1.66 30.37
C LYS A 707 -28.21 0.16 30.08
N ILE A 708 -28.68 -0.24 28.90
CA ILE A 708 -28.67 -1.62 28.40
C ILE A 708 -27.24 -2.11 28.20
N PHE A 709 -26.39 -1.33 27.52
CA PHE A 709 -24.99 -1.70 27.30
C PHE A 709 -24.24 -1.89 28.64
N LEU A 710 -24.37 -0.92 29.55
CA LEU A 710 -23.78 -0.99 30.88
C LEU A 710 -24.37 -2.13 31.72
N LYS A 711 -25.63 -2.54 31.51
CA LYS A 711 -26.21 -3.73 32.16
C LYS A 711 -25.47 -5.00 31.74
N TYR A 712 -25.19 -5.18 30.45
CA TYR A 712 -24.50 -6.37 29.94
C TYR A 712 -22.97 -6.32 30.09
N GLN A 713 -22.36 -5.12 30.13
CA GLN A 713 -20.91 -4.94 30.16
C GLN A 713 -20.39 -4.27 31.44
N LYS A 714 -21.16 -4.26 32.55
CA LYS A 714 -20.77 -3.61 33.84
C LYS A 714 -19.37 -4.03 34.26
N LYS A 715 -19.06 -5.34 34.25
CA LYS A 715 -17.75 -5.87 34.65
C LYS A 715 -16.61 -5.29 33.80
N GLN A 716 -16.72 -5.34 32.47
CA GLN A 716 -15.68 -4.84 31.56
C GLN A 716 -15.45 -3.32 31.70
N PHE A 717 -16.54 -2.54 31.82
CA PHE A 717 -16.45 -1.09 31.92
C PHE A 717 -15.96 -0.64 33.32
N ASN A 718 -16.32 -1.35 34.39
CA ASN A 718 -15.76 -1.14 35.73
C ASN A 718 -14.25 -1.42 35.78
N VAL A 719 -13.77 -2.52 35.17
CA VAL A 719 -12.33 -2.83 35.05
C VAL A 719 -11.60 -1.68 34.35
N PHE A 720 -12.11 -1.26 33.19
CA PHE A 720 -11.57 -0.14 32.41
C PHE A 720 -11.47 1.16 33.23
N LEU A 721 -12.53 1.51 33.99
CA LEU A 721 -12.54 2.76 34.76
C LEU A 721 -11.60 2.70 35.98
N SER A 722 -11.53 1.55 36.65
CA SER A 722 -10.56 1.26 37.72
C SER A 722 -9.12 1.41 37.24
N ASP A 723 -8.79 0.84 36.07
CA ASP A 723 -7.43 0.91 35.52
C ASP A 723 -7.11 2.33 34.96
N LEU A 724 -8.10 3.08 34.46
CA LEU A 724 -7.94 4.50 34.10
C LEU A 724 -7.63 5.37 35.35
N LEU A 725 -8.39 5.21 36.43
CA LEU A 725 -8.14 5.90 37.70
C LEU A 725 -6.74 5.58 38.25
N LYS A 726 -6.36 4.29 38.24
CA LYS A 726 -5.01 3.88 38.66
C LYS A 726 -3.91 4.57 37.85
N ARG A 727 -4.03 4.60 36.51
CA ARG A 727 -3.09 5.30 35.62
C ARG A 727 -2.97 6.80 35.94
N ILE A 728 -4.08 7.45 36.25
CA ILE A 728 -4.14 8.86 36.66
C ILE A 728 -3.40 9.07 38.00
N PHE A 729 -3.66 8.24 39.02
CA PHE A 729 -2.95 8.32 40.30
C PHE A 729 -1.46 8.01 40.18
N ASP A 730 -1.08 7.02 39.36
CA ASP A 730 0.33 6.69 39.14
C ASP A 730 1.09 7.80 38.42
N LYS A 731 0.45 8.52 37.48
CA LYS A 731 1.02 9.76 36.90
C LYS A 731 1.22 10.86 37.94
N LEU A 732 0.26 11.09 38.84
CA LEU A 732 0.36 12.15 39.86
C LEU A 732 1.51 11.96 40.86
N LYS A 733 2.03 10.73 41.01
CA LYS A 733 3.23 10.44 41.81
C LYS A 733 4.52 10.93 41.17
N ILE A 734 4.53 11.21 39.86
CA ILE A 734 5.71 11.66 39.12
C ILE A 734 5.96 13.16 39.39
N GLU A 735 7.22 13.54 39.60
CA GLU A 735 7.64 14.93 39.75
C GLU A 735 7.73 15.62 38.36
N ASN A 736 7.34 16.90 38.30
CA ASN A 736 7.47 17.75 37.11
C ASN A 736 6.70 17.29 35.83
N ILE A 737 5.52 16.69 35.97
CA ILE A 737 4.60 16.47 34.83
C ILE A 737 3.89 17.77 34.43
N SER A 738 3.77 18.02 33.12
CA SER A 738 2.95 19.13 32.60
C SER A 738 1.45 18.77 32.64
N PHE A 739 0.57 19.75 32.88
CA PHE A 739 -0.88 19.50 32.86
C PHE A 739 -1.36 19.08 31.45
N GLY A 740 -0.67 19.52 30.40
CA GLY A 740 -0.93 19.10 29.01
C GLY A 740 -0.68 17.60 28.76
N ASP A 741 0.23 16.98 29.50
CA ASP A 741 0.49 15.52 29.46
C ASP A 741 -0.51 14.69 30.29
N PHE A 742 -1.49 15.34 30.92
CA PHE A 742 -2.40 14.74 31.92
C PHE A 742 -3.88 15.05 31.63
N ILE A 743 -4.18 16.17 30.98
CA ILE A 743 -5.55 16.63 30.69
C ILE A 743 -6.38 15.61 29.90
N GLY A 744 -5.76 14.87 28.97
CA GLY A 744 -6.47 13.89 28.13
C GLY A 744 -6.99 12.67 28.91
N GLU A 745 -6.25 12.20 29.92
CA GLU A 745 -6.78 11.18 30.84
C GLU A 745 -7.93 11.72 31.70
N LEU A 746 -7.86 12.98 32.12
CA LEU A 746 -8.94 13.62 32.89
C LEU A 746 -10.21 13.81 32.04
N GLU A 747 -10.07 14.28 30.80
CA GLU A 747 -11.18 14.40 29.85
C GLU A 747 -11.81 13.01 29.57
N ALA A 748 -10.99 11.95 29.48
CA ALA A 748 -11.47 10.57 29.36
C ALA A 748 -12.17 10.05 30.61
N LEU A 749 -11.72 10.45 31.80
CA LEU A 749 -12.38 10.13 33.07
C LEU A 749 -13.73 10.86 33.19
N CYS A 750 -13.79 12.17 32.91
CA CYS A 750 -15.04 12.93 32.87
C CYS A 750 -16.04 12.32 31.88
N PHE A 751 -15.59 11.92 30.69
CA PHE A 751 -16.44 11.22 29.73
C PHE A 751 -16.96 9.88 30.29
N SER A 752 -16.10 9.08 30.91
CA SER A 752 -16.46 7.77 31.48
C SER A 752 -17.44 7.89 32.65
N LEU A 753 -17.26 8.88 33.53
CA LEU A 753 -18.19 9.20 34.61
C LEU A 753 -19.54 9.67 34.06
N ASN A 754 -19.54 10.56 33.06
CA ASN A 754 -20.77 11.00 32.38
C ASN A 754 -21.49 9.86 31.63
N PHE A 755 -20.76 8.79 31.26
CA PHE A 755 -21.34 7.57 30.72
C PHE A 755 -22.04 6.74 31.81
N PHE A 756 -21.53 6.74 33.06
CA PHE A 756 -22.15 6.08 34.21
C PHE A 756 -23.34 6.84 34.82
N THR A 757 -23.26 8.17 34.94
CA THR A 757 -24.27 8.99 35.66
C THR A 757 -25.69 8.88 35.11
N GLN A 758 -25.87 8.39 33.88
CA GLN A 758 -27.17 8.21 33.23
C GLN A 758 -27.80 6.81 33.47
N ARG A 759 -27.25 6.01 34.41
CA ARG A 759 -27.63 4.60 34.61
C ARG A 759 -28.23 4.30 35.99
N ASP A 760 -27.50 4.60 37.06
CA ASP A 760 -27.80 4.19 38.44
C ASP A 760 -28.28 5.40 39.25
N GLU A 761 -29.56 5.43 39.61
CA GLU A 761 -30.17 6.47 40.45
C GLU A 761 -29.44 6.59 41.80
N GLU A 762 -29.06 5.44 42.39
CA GLU A 762 -28.40 5.26 43.69
C GLU A 762 -27.08 6.04 43.86
N TYR A 763 -26.28 6.20 42.80
CA TYR A 763 -24.98 6.90 42.85
C TYR A 763 -24.90 8.12 41.91
N SER A 764 -26.02 8.47 41.26
CA SER A 764 -26.06 9.47 40.19
C SER A 764 -25.59 10.85 40.66
N GLU A 765 -26.08 11.34 41.80
CA GLU A 765 -25.76 12.66 42.34
C GLU A 765 -24.28 12.80 42.69
N THR A 766 -23.69 11.81 43.39
CA THR A 766 -22.27 11.85 43.77
C THR A 766 -21.35 11.77 42.56
N LEU A 767 -21.67 10.94 41.55
CA LEU A 767 -20.91 10.86 40.31
C LEU A 767 -21.04 12.13 39.45
N ILE A 768 -22.21 12.80 39.48
CA ILE A 768 -22.40 14.13 38.87
C ILE A 768 -21.52 15.16 39.58
N GLN A 769 -21.53 15.19 40.91
CA GLN A 769 -20.70 16.11 41.70
C GLN A 769 -19.20 15.91 41.40
N ILE A 770 -18.70 14.68 41.42
CA ILE A 770 -17.30 14.35 41.08
C ILE A 770 -16.96 14.81 39.65
N ARG A 771 -17.84 14.54 38.68
CA ARG A 771 -17.65 14.97 37.29
C ARG A 771 -17.57 16.49 37.18
N ASP A 772 -18.40 17.22 37.91
CA ASP A 772 -18.46 18.67 37.84
C ASP A 772 -17.29 19.33 38.59
N ASP A 773 -16.86 18.76 39.71
CA ASP A 773 -15.61 19.13 40.39
C ASP A 773 -14.38 18.87 39.52
N LEU A 774 -14.34 17.76 38.77
CA LEU A 774 -13.30 17.48 37.78
C LEU A 774 -13.32 18.48 36.61
N ASN A 775 -14.49 18.81 36.07
CA ASN A 775 -14.60 19.79 34.99
C ASN A 775 -14.15 21.19 35.45
N ASN A 776 -14.52 21.59 36.67
CA ASN A 776 -14.05 22.81 37.32
C ASN A 776 -12.52 22.77 37.51
N PHE A 777 -11.98 21.67 38.02
CA PHE A 777 -10.53 21.46 38.17
C PHE A 777 -9.77 21.54 36.85
N ILE A 778 -10.29 20.95 35.77
CA ILE A 778 -9.70 21.03 34.42
C ILE A 778 -9.71 22.49 33.93
N SER A 779 -10.85 23.17 34.02
CA SER A 779 -10.96 24.56 33.52
C SER A 779 -10.04 25.54 34.25
N ILE A 780 -9.87 25.37 35.57
CA ILE A 780 -9.00 26.23 36.41
C ILE A 780 -7.51 25.99 36.15
N ASN A 781 -7.11 24.79 35.70
CA ASN A 781 -5.70 24.38 35.65
C ASN A 781 -5.16 24.08 34.23
N LYS A 782 -5.99 24.20 33.19
CA LYS A 782 -5.66 23.88 31.78
C LYS A 782 -4.35 24.48 31.25
N GLU A 783 -3.97 25.65 31.74
CA GLU A 783 -2.79 26.41 31.30
C GLU A 783 -1.67 26.50 32.37
N LYS A 784 -1.78 25.72 33.46
CA LYS A 784 -0.83 25.75 34.60
C LYS A 784 0.09 24.53 34.60
N GLU A 785 1.29 24.69 35.16
CA GLU A 785 2.15 23.55 35.53
C GLU A 785 1.60 22.83 36.77
N ILE A 786 1.81 21.51 36.89
CA ILE A 786 1.30 20.74 38.04
C ILE A 786 2.16 21.00 39.27
N THR A 787 1.67 21.88 40.15
CA THR A 787 2.23 22.10 41.49
C THR A 787 1.70 21.06 42.50
N GLU A 788 2.35 20.90 43.65
CA GLU A 788 1.85 20.00 44.71
C GLU A 788 0.47 20.46 45.23
N SER A 789 0.15 21.76 45.18
CA SER A 789 -1.20 22.26 45.47
C SER A 789 -2.24 21.66 44.53
N ILE A 790 -1.97 21.65 43.22
CA ILE A 790 -2.85 21.07 42.20
C ILE A 790 -2.99 19.56 42.39
N LYS A 791 -1.91 18.86 42.81
CA LYS A 791 -1.97 17.43 43.17
C LYS A 791 -2.84 17.19 44.41
N CYS A 792 -2.76 18.05 45.43
CA CYS A 792 -3.59 17.97 46.63
C CYS A 792 -5.07 18.28 46.34
N ASP A 793 -5.35 19.30 45.53
CA ASP A 793 -6.71 19.62 45.09
C ASP A 793 -7.33 18.46 44.29
N PHE A 794 -6.56 17.82 43.41
CA PHE A 794 -7.00 16.61 42.71
C PHE A 794 -7.26 15.45 43.68
N LYS A 795 -6.28 15.12 44.54
CA LYS A 795 -6.42 14.04 45.53
C LYS A 795 -7.69 14.24 46.38
N ARG A 796 -8.00 15.48 46.80
CA ARG A 796 -9.21 15.80 47.58
C ARG A 796 -10.50 15.39 46.87
N ILE A 797 -10.62 15.60 45.55
CA ILE A 797 -11.81 15.20 44.76
C ILE A 797 -12.08 13.69 44.89
N PHE A 798 -11.03 12.87 44.97
CA PHE A 798 -11.15 11.40 45.04
C PHE A 798 -11.16 10.84 46.45
N SER A 799 -10.34 11.37 47.37
CA SER A 799 -10.29 10.92 48.77
C SER A 799 -11.62 11.17 49.50
N SER A 800 -12.37 12.21 49.14
CA SER A 800 -13.74 12.42 49.64
C SER A 800 -14.76 11.38 49.13
N ASN A 801 -14.39 10.55 48.15
CA ASN A 801 -15.26 9.59 47.46
C ASN A 801 -14.61 8.18 47.37
N GLU A 802 -13.57 7.90 48.17
CA GLU A 802 -12.76 6.69 48.05
C GLU A 802 -13.59 5.42 48.28
N ALA A 803 -14.42 5.40 49.33
CA ALA A 803 -15.34 4.30 49.61
C ALA A 803 -16.36 4.06 48.48
N LEU A 804 -16.87 5.11 47.83
CA LEU A 804 -17.77 4.98 46.68
C LEU A 804 -17.04 4.31 45.50
N PHE A 805 -15.78 4.67 45.26
CA PHE A 805 -14.99 4.05 44.20
C PHE A 805 -14.59 2.62 44.53
N GLU A 806 -14.31 2.30 45.79
CA GLU A 806 -14.11 0.92 46.24
C GLU A 806 -15.38 0.08 46.07
N GLU A 807 -16.56 0.61 46.41
CA GLU A 807 -17.85 -0.07 46.25
C GLU A 807 -18.24 -0.26 44.76
N MET A 808 -18.21 0.83 43.98
CA MET A 808 -18.54 0.80 42.56
C MET A 808 -17.55 -0.03 41.75
N PHE A 809 -16.27 -0.05 42.14
CA PHE A 809 -15.18 -0.71 41.44
C PHE A 809 -14.48 -1.78 42.29
N ASP A 810 -15.24 -2.55 43.09
CA ASP A 810 -14.74 -3.78 43.75
C ASP A 810 -14.52 -4.90 42.72
N VAL A 811 -13.63 -4.63 41.78
CA VAL A 811 -13.10 -5.56 40.79
C VAL A 811 -12.06 -6.48 41.46
N SER A 812 -11.64 -6.18 42.70
CA SER A 812 -10.53 -6.86 43.39
C SER A 812 -10.75 -8.38 43.55
N LYS A 813 -12.00 -8.80 43.76
CA LYS A 813 -12.38 -10.19 44.01
C LYS A 813 -12.57 -11.02 42.72
N ASP A 814 -12.75 -10.35 41.59
CA ASP A 814 -13.29 -10.95 40.37
C ASP A 814 -12.46 -10.65 39.10
N ARG A 815 -11.24 -10.11 39.27
CA ARG A 815 -10.20 -10.09 38.23
C ARG A 815 -9.82 -11.53 37.91
N GLU A 816 -10.47 -12.09 36.88
CA GLU A 816 -9.82 -13.08 36.03
C GLU A 816 -8.41 -12.55 35.72
N SER A 817 -7.38 -13.36 35.99
CA SER A 817 -5.98 -12.94 35.83
C SER A 817 -5.83 -12.28 34.46
N PRO A 818 -5.41 -11.00 34.38
CA PRO A 818 -5.51 -10.21 33.16
C PRO A 818 -4.88 -11.01 32.04
N SER A 819 -5.64 -11.27 30.95
CA SER A 819 -5.22 -12.16 29.85
C SER A 819 -3.78 -11.86 29.54
N ASN A 820 -2.89 -12.76 29.95
CA ASN A 820 -1.50 -12.59 29.61
C ASN A 820 -1.49 -12.74 28.09
N PHE A 821 -0.92 -11.77 27.37
CA PHE A 821 -0.79 -11.81 25.92
C PHE A 821 0.65 -12.26 25.59
N PRO A 822 1.10 -13.48 25.97
CA PRO A 822 2.50 -13.86 25.88
C PRO A 822 2.98 -13.89 24.43
N TYR A 823 2.11 -14.10 23.44
CA TYR A 823 2.51 -14.13 22.04
C TYR A 823 2.78 -12.72 21.51
N LEU A 824 1.96 -11.72 21.82
CA LEU A 824 2.20 -10.31 21.49
C LEU A 824 3.35 -9.70 22.31
N GLN A 825 3.49 -10.07 23.60
CA GLN A 825 4.64 -9.64 24.41
C GLN A 825 5.97 -10.23 23.89
N SER A 826 6.00 -11.54 23.63
CA SER A 826 7.21 -12.21 23.11
C SER A 826 7.56 -11.79 21.70
N LEU A 827 6.57 -11.44 20.86
CA LEU A 827 6.76 -10.97 19.49
C LEU A 827 7.74 -9.79 19.42
N PHE A 828 7.74 -8.88 20.40
CA PHE A 828 8.72 -7.80 20.45
C PHE A 828 10.16 -8.32 20.58
N ASN A 829 10.41 -9.19 21.55
CA ASN A 829 11.73 -9.76 21.81
C ASN A 829 12.18 -10.62 20.61
N GLU A 830 11.27 -11.36 19.98
CA GLU A 830 11.54 -12.15 18.77
C GLU A 830 11.82 -11.30 17.53
N MET A 831 11.20 -10.13 17.40
CA MET A 831 11.56 -9.17 16.37
C MET A 831 12.91 -8.53 16.67
N LYS A 832 13.10 -7.98 17.88
CA LYS A 832 14.25 -7.13 18.22
C LYS A 832 15.55 -7.91 18.43
N ASP A 833 15.53 -8.95 19.24
CA ASP A 833 16.74 -9.57 19.82
C ASP A 833 17.21 -10.78 18.99
N TYR A 834 16.95 -10.77 17.67
CA TYR A 834 17.32 -11.88 16.79
C TYR A 834 18.82 -11.92 16.51
N ASP A 835 19.50 -12.86 17.18
CA ASP A 835 20.93 -13.04 17.07
C ASP A 835 21.33 -13.71 15.73
N ILE A 836 21.70 -12.89 14.74
CA ILE A 836 21.93 -13.31 13.34
C ILE A 836 23.07 -14.33 13.22
N LEU A 837 24.02 -14.25 14.15
CA LEU A 837 25.15 -15.16 14.33
C LEU A 837 25.02 -15.82 15.70
N THR A 838 24.94 -17.15 15.73
CA THR A 838 24.97 -17.90 16.99
C THR A 838 26.29 -17.66 17.75
N CYS A 839 26.32 -17.86 19.07
CA CYS A 839 27.55 -17.72 19.87
C CYS A 839 28.72 -18.56 19.33
N LYS A 840 28.43 -19.74 18.75
CA LYS A 840 29.41 -20.57 18.03
C LYS A 840 29.95 -19.88 16.77
N GLU A 841 29.07 -19.35 15.92
CA GLU A 841 29.45 -18.61 14.70
C GLU A 841 30.21 -17.31 15.03
N LYS A 842 29.83 -16.58 16.09
CA LYS A 842 30.58 -15.44 16.63
C LYS A 842 32.00 -15.85 17.05
N LYS A 843 32.14 -16.95 17.81
CA LYS A 843 33.43 -17.52 18.23
C LYS A 843 34.29 -17.99 17.04
N GLU A 844 33.68 -18.60 16.02
CA GLU A 844 34.35 -18.99 14.76
C GLU A 844 34.86 -17.78 13.97
N ILE A 845 34.06 -16.70 13.87
CA ILE A 845 34.50 -15.42 13.27
C ILE A 845 35.66 -14.82 14.08
N LYS A 846 35.52 -14.66 15.41
CA LYS A 846 36.57 -14.12 16.29
C LYS A 846 37.89 -14.90 16.13
N THR A 847 37.83 -16.23 16.16
CA THR A 847 38.99 -17.12 15.92
C THR A 847 39.63 -16.92 14.55
N SER A 848 38.81 -16.72 13.51
CA SER A 848 39.29 -16.52 12.13
C SER A 848 39.91 -15.14 11.93
N ILE A 849 39.36 -14.10 12.57
CA ILE A 849 39.94 -12.76 12.64
C ILE A 849 41.29 -12.81 13.36
N SER A 850 41.37 -13.42 14.56
CA SER A 850 42.62 -13.55 15.31
C SER A 850 43.72 -14.26 14.49
N LYS A 851 43.38 -15.36 13.80
CA LYS A 851 44.32 -16.05 12.90
C LYS A 851 44.75 -15.18 11.71
N TYR A 852 43.85 -14.34 11.17
CA TYR A 852 44.19 -13.41 10.10
C TYR A 852 45.10 -12.27 10.59
N ILE A 853 44.83 -11.71 11.77
CA ILE A 853 45.68 -10.69 12.42
C ILE A 853 47.07 -11.27 12.71
N GLN A 854 47.16 -12.50 13.24
CA GLN A 854 48.44 -13.19 13.44
C GLN A 854 49.21 -13.34 12.11
N ARG A 855 48.55 -13.78 11.04
CA ARG A 855 49.16 -13.86 9.69
C ARG A 855 49.58 -12.49 9.15
N SER A 856 48.78 -11.44 9.39
CA SER A 856 49.13 -10.05 9.06
C SER A 856 50.39 -9.62 9.80
N ASN A 857 50.49 -9.86 11.11
CA ASN A 857 51.65 -9.50 11.92
C ASN A 857 52.92 -10.28 11.51
N ILE A 858 52.81 -11.58 11.24
CA ILE A 858 53.91 -12.39 10.67
C ILE A 858 54.30 -11.84 9.28
N SER A 859 53.34 -11.41 8.47
CA SER A 859 53.60 -10.80 7.17
C SER A 859 54.26 -9.43 7.30
N ILE A 860 53.92 -8.61 8.31
CA ILE A 860 54.63 -7.37 8.64
C ILE A 860 56.08 -7.68 9.01
N GLN A 861 56.33 -8.61 9.94
CA GLN A 861 57.69 -8.95 10.36
C GLN A 861 58.53 -9.50 9.20
N SER A 862 57.97 -10.41 8.41
CA SER A 862 58.65 -10.91 7.20
C SER A 862 58.85 -9.83 6.13
N LEU A 863 57.91 -8.88 5.98
CA LEU A 863 58.10 -7.72 5.11
C LEU A 863 59.28 -6.88 5.61
N LEU A 864 59.34 -6.55 6.90
CA LEU A 864 60.45 -5.80 7.52
C LEU A 864 61.80 -6.51 7.29
N GLU A 865 61.87 -7.83 7.52
CA GLU A 865 63.08 -8.62 7.25
C GLU A 865 63.46 -8.65 5.76
N ASN A 866 62.50 -8.84 4.85
CA ASN A 866 62.76 -8.89 3.41
C ASN A 866 63.21 -7.53 2.86
N LEU A 867 62.64 -6.45 3.40
CA LEU A 867 63.03 -5.06 3.13
C LEU A 867 64.45 -4.76 3.65
N GLN A 868 64.83 -5.27 4.82
CA GLN A 868 66.20 -5.20 5.33
C GLN A 868 67.21 -6.00 4.50
N LYS A 869 66.78 -7.14 3.93
CA LYS A 869 67.61 -8.04 3.09
C LYS A 869 67.66 -7.62 1.60
N GLY A 870 66.88 -6.63 1.18
CA GLY A 870 66.89 -6.08 -0.18
C GLY A 870 66.24 -6.96 -1.26
N THR A 871 65.36 -7.91 -0.89
CA THR A 871 64.94 -8.98 -1.78
C THR A 871 63.64 -8.67 -2.57
N ILE A 872 63.74 -8.76 -3.90
CA ILE A 872 62.72 -8.84 -4.98
C ILE A 872 61.27 -8.38 -4.65
N THR A 873 60.85 -7.34 -5.39
CA THR A 873 59.59 -6.59 -5.35
C THR A 873 58.28 -7.39 -5.40
N GLU A 874 58.28 -8.61 -5.96
CA GLU A 874 57.05 -9.38 -6.18
C GLU A 874 56.54 -10.08 -4.91
N MET A 875 57.45 -10.57 -4.04
CA MET A 875 57.08 -11.14 -2.74
C MET A 875 56.50 -10.05 -1.80
N LEU A 876 57.12 -8.87 -1.79
CA LEU A 876 56.67 -7.72 -1.01
C LEU A 876 55.23 -7.31 -1.38
N ASN A 877 54.90 -7.29 -2.67
CA ASN A 877 53.55 -7.04 -3.16
C ASN A 877 52.53 -8.09 -2.69
N LYS A 878 52.89 -9.39 -2.66
CA LYS A 878 52.03 -10.46 -2.12
C LYS A 878 51.84 -10.32 -0.61
N GLN A 879 52.89 -9.96 0.14
CA GLN A 879 52.80 -9.74 1.60
C GLN A 879 51.93 -8.52 1.95
N LEU A 880 52.04 -7.40 1.21
CA LEU A 880 51.22 -6.20 1.42
C LEU A 880 49.71 -6.41 1.22
N GLN A 881 49.29 -7.43 0.47
CA GLN A 881 47.88 -7.78 0.34
C GLN A 881 47.30 -8.46 1.60
N ILE A 882 48.15 -9.09 2.42
CA ILE A 882 47.76 -9.76 3.67
C ILE A 882 47.66 -8.75 4.83
N ILE A 883 48.53 -7.74 4.84
CA ILE A 883 48.64 -6.76 5.92
C ILE A 883 47.40 -5.87 6.02
N ILE A 884 46.82 -5.77 7.22
CA ILE A 884 45.73 -4.83 7.54
C ILE A 884 46.32 -3.42 7.64
N MET A 885 45.95 -2.55 6.69
CA MET A 885 46.31 -1.12 6.67
C MET A 885 45.39 -0.32 5.73
N PRO A 886 45.24 1.00 5.94
CA PRO A 886 44.48 1.89 5.07
C PRO A 886 45.01 1.84 3.63
N GLU A 887 44.12 1.86 2.65
CA GLU A 887 44.52 1.67 1.24
C GLU A 887 45.31 2.85 0.66
N LYS A 888 45.13 4.07 1.21
CA LYS A 888 45.99 5.22 0.93
C LYS A 888 47.44 4.91 1.33
N LYS A 889 47.66 4.45 2.58
CA LYS A 889 48.99 4.00 3.07
C LYS A 889 49.53 2.81 2.29
N ARG A 890 48.70 1.82 1.93
CA ARG A 890 49.14 0.69 1.08
C ARG A 890 49.58 1.18 -0.31
N SER A 891 48.88 2.14 -0.89
CA SER A 891 49.21 2.73 -2.19
C SER A 891 50.44 3.63 -2.14
N GLU A 892 50.64 4.37 -1.04
CA GLU A 892 51.86 5.12 -0.75
C GLU A 892 53.05 4.17 -0.60
N ILE A 893 52.95 3.14 0.26
CA ILE A 893 54.00 2.12 0.43
C ILE A 893 54.29 1.40 -0.89
N LYS A 894 53.27 1.10 -1.70
CA LYS A 894 53.46 0.51 -3.03
C LYS A 894 54.18 1.46 -3.98
N LYS A 895 53.79 2.74 -4.05
CA LYS A 895 54.52 3.79 -4.79
C LYS A 895 55.97 3.93 -4.32
N TYR A 896 56.22 3.87 -3.01
CA TYR A 896 57.58 3.89 -2.47
C TYR A 896 58.36 2.64 -2.87
N ILE A 897 57.78 1.44 -2.86
CA ILE A 897 58.43 0.21 -3.34
C ILE A 897 58.70 0.26 -4.86
N ASP A 898 57.77 0.80 -5.64
CA ASP A 898 57.90 0.98 -7.09
C ASP A 898 58.93 2.11 -7.43
N MET A 899 59.14 3.09 -6.53
CA MET A 899 60.26 4.05 -6.59
C MET A 899 61.60 3.44 -6.16
N ILE A 900 61.61 2.64 -5.09
CA ILE A 900 62.83 2.13 -4.47
C ILE A 900 63.42 0.96 -5.27
N SER A 901 62.62 0.27 -6.06
CA SER A 901 63.11 -0.61 -7.14
C SER A 901 63.90 0.15 -8.24
N LYS A 902 64.08 1.48 -8.11
CA LYS A 902 65.03 2.29 -8.89
C LYS A 902 66.09 3.04 -8.07
N THR A 903 66.02 3.13 -6.72
CA THR A 903 67.04 3.85 -5.91
C THR A 903 67.03 3.53 -4.40
N THR A 904 68.20 3.60 -3.77
CA THR A 904 68.56 3.07 -2.45
C THR A 904 68.07 3.86 -1.20
N LEU A 905 66.80 4.28 -1.15
CA LEU A 905 66.26 5.14 -0.06
C LEU A 905 65.40 4.42 1.01
N LEU A 906 65.47 3.09 1.09
CA LEU A 906 64.56 2.30 1.95
C LEU A 906 64.85 2.40 3.46
N LYS A 907 66.08 2.72 3.86
CA LYS A 907 66.50 2.76 5.29
C LYS A 907 65.87 3.91 6.08
N GLU A 908 65.71 5.10 5.47
CA GLU A 908 65.23 6.28 6.19
C GLU A 908 63.72 6.26 6.42
N ALA A 909 62.95 5.72 5.46
CA ALA A 909 61.51 5.49 5.63
C ALA A 909 61.18 4.44 6.70
N LEU A 910 62.07 3.48 6.96
CA LEU A 910 61.91 2.49 8.02
C LEU A 910 62.13 3.09 9.42
N ASN A 911 63.10 3.99 9.57
CA ASN A 911 63.34 4.68 10.85
C ASN A 911 62.15 5.56 11.27
N SER A 912 61.42 6.17 10.32
CA SER A 912 60.22 6.95 10.65
C SER A 912 59.02 6.09 11.09
N LEU A 913 58.98 4.81 10.69
CA LEU A 913 57.99 3.84 11.17
C LEU A 913 58.33 3.27 12.56
N GLN A 914 59.62 3.09 12.89
CA GLN A 914 60.06 2.63 14.21
C GLN A 914 59.72 3.61 15.35
N HIS A 915 59.58 4.91 15.07
CA HIS A 915 59.25 5.92 16.07
C HIS A 915 57.75 6.14 16.32
N ASN A 916 56.85 5.43 15.61
CA ASN A 916 55.39 5.63 15.70
C ASN A 916 54.58 4.40 16.17
N SER A 917 55.19 3.50 16.93
CA SER A 917 54.48 2.42 17.64
C SER A 917 54.46 2.65 19.16
N VAL A 918 53.64 3.60 19.62
CA VAL A 918 53.33 3.75 21.05
C VAL A 918 52.34 2.67 21.48
N PHE A 919 52.85 1.51 21.91
CA PHE A 919 52.11 0.59 22.77
C PHE A 919 52.41 0.96 24.22
N ASN A 920 51.36 1.32 24.97
CA ASN A 920 51.53 1.99 26.26
C ASN A 920 51.67 0.96 27.41
N LEU A 921 52.73 1.05 28.21
CA LEU A 921 53.01 0.11 29.31
C LEU A 921 51.92 0.11 30.39
N SER A 922 51.16 1.20 30.52
CA SER A 922 50.10 1.37 31.53
C SER A 922 48.91 0.41 31.39
N HIS A 923 48.80 -0.36 30.30
CA HIS A 923 47.76 -1.39 30.16
C HIS A 923 48.09 -2.68 30.93
N ALA A 924 49.37 -2.97 31.17
CA ALA A 924 49.79 -4.19 31.88
C ALA A 924 49.62 -4.06 33.41
N GLU A 925 49.89 -2.88 33.98
CA GLU A 925 49.64 -2.57 35.39
C GLU A 925 48.13 -2.55 35.70
N TYR A 926 47.32 -2.10 34.74
CA TYR A 926 45.86 -2.12 34.84
C TYR A 926 45.27 -3.54 34.80
N LEU A 927 45.74 -4.40 33.89
CA LEU A 927 45.31 -5.80 33.82
C LEU A 927 45.80 -6.67 34.98
N GLY A 928 46.88 -6.30 35.67
CA GLY A 928 47.40 -7.03 36.83
C GLY A 928 46.58 -6.85 38.11
N SER A 929 45.82 -5.76 38.23
CA SER A 929 45.09 -5.37 39.46
C SER A 929 43.64 -5.85 39.53
N HIS A 930 43.03 -6.27 38.42
CA HIS A 930 41.62 -6.68 38.34
C HIS A 930 41.43 -8.19 38.09
N VAL A 931 42.45 -9.01 38.39
CA VAL A 931 42.36 -10.49 38.32
C VAL A 931 41.69 -11.09 39.57
N GLU A 932 41.46 -10.27 40.61
CA GLU A 932 40.90 -10.72 41.90
C GLU A 932 39.35 -10.60 41.97
N GLU A 933 38.70 -10.04 40.94
CA GLU A 933 37.23 -9.81 40.91
C GLU A 933 36.43 -10.83 40.07
N PHE A 934 37.02 -11.94 39.61
CA PHE A 934 36.33 -12.94 38.76
C PHE A 934 36.49 -14.39 39.24
N ASP A 935 35.41 -14.94 39.81
CA ASP A 935 35.25 -16.33 40.28
C ASP A 935 35.24 -17.37 39.12
N ILE A 936 36.35 -17.50 38.38
CA ILE A 936 36.45 -18.42 37.22
C ILE A 936 37.74 -19.27 37.23
N PHE A 937 38.79 -18.86 37.98
CA PHE A 937 40.04 -19.62 38.09
C PHE A 937 40.39 -19.90 39.55
N ASN A 938 40.94 -21.06 39.85
CA ASN A 938 41.41 -21.35 41.21
C ASN A 938 42.75 -20.63 41.50
N SER A 939 43.12 -20.56 42.78
CA SER A 939 44.32 -19.83 43.23
C SER A 939 45.62 -20.40 42.67
N ASP A 940 45.70 -21.71 42.43
CA ASP A 940 46.88 -22.40 41.90
C ASP A 940 47.06 -22.17 40.40
N GLU A 941 45.97 -22.16 39.62
CA GLU A 941 45.96 -21.75 38.21
C GLU A 941 46.36 -20.27 38.05
N THR A 942 45.78 -19.40 38.89
CA THR A 942 46.09 -17.96 38.92
C THR A 942 47.58 -17.72 39.23
N THR A 943 48.15 -18.49 40.17
CA THR A 943 49.56 -18.40 40.54
C THR A 943 50.47 -18.88 39.41
N LYS A 944 50.15 -20.01 38.76
CA LYS A 944 50.90 -20.54 37.61
C LYS A 944 50.89 -19.61 36.40
N ILE A 945 49.77 -18.91 36.16
CA ILE A 945 49.66 -17.89 35.10
C ILE A 945 50.49 -16.65 35.46
N LYS A 946 50.35 -16.11 36.70
CA LYS A 946 51.18 -14.99 37.19
C LYS A 946 52.68 -15.31 37.06
N GLN A 947 53.11 -16.53 37.39
CA GLN A 947 54.52 -16.93 37.36
C GLN A 947 55.09 -17.03 35.94
N LYS A 948 54.40 -17.71 34.99
CA LYS A 948 54.85 -17.76 33.58
C LYS A 948 54.87 -16.38 32.91
N PHE A 949 53.96 -15.49 33.29
CA PHE A 949 53.92 -14.13 32.76
C PHE A 949 55.08 -13.27 33.28
N LEU A 950 55.46 -13.45 34.55
CA LEU A 950 56.64 -12.81 35.17
C LEU A 950 57.97 -13.31 34.58
N GLU A 951 58.08 -14.60 34.24
CA GLU A 951 59.26 -15.16 33.55
C GLU A 951 59.43 -14.54 32.16
N TYR A 952 58.37 -14.48 31.36
CA TYR A 952 58.37 -13.85 30.03
C TYR A 952 58.73 -12.36 30.06
N ILE A 953 58.23 -11.61 31.05
CA ILE A 953 58.59 -10.19 31.23
C ILE A 953 60.05 -10.02 31.66
N LYS A 954 60.58 -10.88 32.54
CA LYS A 954 62.01 -10.83 32.93
C LYS A 954 62.94 -11.06 31.73
N GLU A 955 62.57 -11.99 30.85
CA GLU A 955 63.34 -12.30 29.64
C GLU A 955 63.41 -11.10 28.68
N LEU A 956 62.25 -10.45 28.42
CA LEU A 956 62.15 -9.20 27.65
C LEU A 956 62.94 -8.04 28.28
N TYR A 957 62.92 -7.93 29.61
CA TYR A 957 63.62 -6.84 30.31
C TYR A 957 65.16 -6.99 30.26
N LEU A 958 65.68 -8.23 30.30
CA LEU A 958 67.12 -8.49 30.10
C LEU A 958 67.56 -8.09 28.68
N GLN A 959 66.79 -8.47 27.66
CA GLN A 959 67.09 -8.14 26.26
C GLN A 959 67.12 -6.62 26.03
N LEU A 960 66.12 -5.89 26.56
CA LEU A 960 66.08 -4.42 26.49
C LEU A 960 67.22 -3.74 27.26
N ARG A 961 67.68 -4.31 28.38
CA ARG A 961 68.83 -3.80 29.15
C ARG A 961 70.15 -3.97 28.38
N THR A 962 70.28 -5.03 27.60
CA THR A 962 71.48 -5.29 26.76
C THR A 962 71.56 -4.32 25.58
N ILE A 963 70.40 -3.91 25.04
CA ILE A 963 70.29 -2.92 23.96
C ILE A 963 70.56 -1.50 24.47
N ARG A 964 70.05 -1.13 25.66
CA ARG A 964 70.29 0.20 26.26
C ARG A 964 71.72 0.43 26.73
N ALA A 965 72.47 -0.63 27.07
CA ALA A 965 73.85 -0.52 27.54
C ALA A 965 74.88 -0.21 26.44
N LYS A 966 74.47 -0.01 25.18
CA LYS A 966 75.40 0.14 24.03
C LYS A 966 75.41 1.50 23.34
N ASN A 967 74.52 2.43 23.70
CA ASN A 967 74.47 3.78 23.13
C ASN A 967 74.22 4.81 24.23
N SER A 968 75.30 5.40 24.77
CA SER A 968 75.23 6.54 25.68
C SER A 968 76.49 7.39 25.60
N SER A 969 76.44 8.45 24.79
CA SER A 969 77.19 9.69 25.01
C SER A 969 76.47 10.83 24.28
N ASP A 970 75.70 11.62 25.04
CA ASP A 970 75.18 12.91 24.59
C ASP A 970 76.33 13.90 24.46
N GLU A 971 76.71 14.28 23.25
CA GLU A 971 77.42 15.54 23.03
C GLU A 971 77.29 16.02 21.57
N GLU A 972 76.18 16.71 21.24
CA GLU A 972 76.10 17.76 20.19
C GLU A 972 74.69 18.41 20.08
N LEU A 973 73.98 18.57 21.20
CA LEU A 973 72.65 19.20 21.23
C LEU A 973 72.68 20.74 21.28
N ARG A 974 73.58 21.37 20.51
CA ARG A 974 73.72 22.83 20.40
C ARG A 974 74.13 23.29 19.00
N ASN A 975 73.17 23.30 18.07
CA ASN A 975 73.01 24.36 17.05
C ASN A 975 71.74 24.09 16.22
N ILE A 976 70.59 24.62 16.67
CA ILE A 976 69.33 24.53 15.92
C ILE A 976 69.35 25.58 14.80
N SER A 977 69.40 25.08 13.56
CA SER A 977 69.28 25.88 12.34
C SER A 977 67.82 26.14 11.95
N TYR A 978 67.61 27.19 11.16
CA TYR A 978 66.35 27.75 10.65
C TYR A 978 65.35 26.71 10.05
N THR A 979 65.84 25.53 9.69
CA THR A 979 65.11 24.39 9.12
C THR A 979 64.00 23.78 9.98
N GLU A 980 63.94 24.02 11.29
CA GLU A 980 62.84 23.51 12.13
C GLU A 980 61.55 24.37 12.03
N GLY A 981 61.65 25.63 11.61
CA GLY A 981 60.50 26.52 11.45
C GLY A 981 59.53 26.07 10.35
N GLU A 982 60.04 25.54 9.24
CA GLU A 982 59.19 24.97 8.19
C GLU A 982 58.61 23.60 8.58
N LYS A 983 59.39 22.73 9.24
CA LYS A 983 58.86 21.45 9.75
C LYS A 983 57.68 21.64 10.70
N LEU A 984 57.75 22.63 11.60
CA LEU A 984 56.64 23.00 12.48
C LEU A 984 55.42 23.56 11.73
N ARG A 985 55.61 24.36 10.67
CA ARG A 985 54.50 24.81 9.80
C ARG A 985 53.82 23.65 9.08
N THR A 986 54.60 22.73 8.50
CA THR A 986 54.06 21.55 7.81
C THR A 986 53.27 20.67 8.78
N GLN A 987 53.79 20.42 9.98
CA GLN A 987 53.10 19.61 11.00
C GLN A 987 51.85 20.30 11.59
N LEU A 988 51.81 21.63 11.66
CA LEU A 988 50.62 22.38 12.09
C LEU A 988 49.46 22.27 11.08
N SER A 989 49.74 22.14 9.78
CA SER A 989 48.72 21.92 8.76
C SER A 989 48.07 20.51 8.79
N GLU A 990 48.62 19.60 9.60
CA GLU A 990 48.16 18.20 9.71
C GLU A 990 47.32 17.93 10.99
N ILE A 991 47.07 18.94 11.83
CA ILE A 991 46.30 18.79 13.10
C ILE A 991 44.93 19.48 13.01
N PHE A 992 43.85 18.71 13.18
CA PHE A 992 42.47 19.22 13.19
C PHE A 992 42.23 20.22 14.35
N THR A 993 42.18 21.51 14.01
CA THR A 993 41.92 22.61 14.95
C THR A 993 41.01 23.64 14.29
N PRO A 994 40.03 24.25 14.99
CA PRO A 994 39.22 25.33 14.41
C PRO A 994 40.07 26.51 13.91
N GLN A 995 39.77 27.02 12.71
CA GLN A 995 40.57 28.01 11.96
C GLN A 995 40.95 29.25 12.80
N ASN A 996 40.01 29.73 13.62
CA ASN A 996 40.19 30.90 14.48
C ASN A 996 41.18 30.70 15.65
N LYS A 997 41.46 29.45 16.05
CA LYS A 997 42.54 29.14 17.01
C LYS A 997 43.89 28.96 16.32
N LEU A 998 43.91 28.48 15.08
CA LEU A 998 45.12 28.40 14.25
C LEU A 998 45.74 29.79 14.05
N GLU A 999 44.96 30.78 13.61
CA GLU A 999 45.43 32.17 13.43
C GLU A 999 45.96 32.80 14.72
N LEU A 1000 45.36 32.47 15.88
CA LEU A 1000 45.82 32.95 17.18
C LEU A 1000 47.19 32.35 17.55
N VAL A 1001 47.38 31.06 17.29
CA VAL A 1001 48.64 30.34 17.54
C VAL A 1001 49.75 30.83 16.61
N GLU A 1002 49.47 31.05 15.32
CA GLU A 1002 50.46 31.61 14.37
C GLU A 1002 50.92 33.03 14.76
N LYS A 1003 50.00 33.89 15.22
CA LYS A 1003 50.33 35.22 15.77
C LYS A 1003 51.16 35.18 17.05
N ILE A 1004 51.15 34.08 17.81
CA ILE A 1004 51.93 33.91 19.04
C ILE A 1004 53.29 33.25 18.75
N ILE A 1005 53.35 32.26 17.83
CA ILE A 1005 54.59 31.60 17.38
C ILE A 1005 55.59 32.63 16.86
N SER A 1006 55.14 33.61 16.08
CA SER A 1006 55.97 34.70 15.54
C SER A 1006 56.52 35.69 16.58
N LYS A 1007 56.10 35.60 17.86
CA LYS A 1007 56.50 36.54 18.92
C LYS A 1007 57.13 35.89 20.16
N ASN A 1008 56.70 34.69 20.57
CA ASN A 1008 57.33 33.97 21.69
C ASN A 1008 56.99 32.46 21.69
N ILE A 1009 57.94 31.64 21.24
CA ILE A 1009 57.83 30.16 21.19
C ILE A 1009 57.46 29.55 22.56
N LYS A 1010 58.03 30.08 23.65
CA LYS A 1010 57.80 29.55 25.01
C LYS A 1010 56.36 29.80 25.50
N LYS A 1011 55.72 30.88 25.00
CA LYS A 1011 54.30 31.19 25.29
C LYS A 1011 53.34 30.38 24.41
N ALA A 1012 53.68 30.15 23.13
CA ALA A 1012 52.93 29.27 22.24
C ALA A 1012 52.84 27.82 22.77
N LEU A 1013 53.96 27.27 23.25
CA LEU A 1013 54.02 25.93 23.87
C LEU A 1013 53.13 25.79 25.11
N ASN A 1014 52.96 26.85 25.91
CA ASN A 1014 52.07 26.82 27.07
C ASN A 1014 50.59 26.89 26.69
N SER A 1015 50.23 27.64 25.64
CA SER A 1015 48.86 27.63 25.10
C SER A 1015 48.50 26.28 24.46
N LEU A 1016 49.43 25.63 23.77
CA LEU A 1016 49.27 24.25 23.26
C LEU A 1016 49.06 23.25 24.41
N LYS A 1017 49.82 23.34 25.50
CA LYS A 1017 49.63 22.50 26.71
C LYS A 1017 48.29 22.74 27.43
N SER A 1018 47.65 23.89 27.23
CA SER A 1018 46.32 24.19 27.79
C SER A 1018 45.15 23.61 26.99
N VAL A 1019 45.40 23.06 25.79
CA VAL A 1019 44.42 22.24 25.06
C VAL A 1019 44.33 20.88 25.74
N LYS A 1020 43.47 20.78 26.76
CA LYS A 1020 43.18 19.50 27.43
C LYS A 1020 42.71 18.47 26.40
N GLN A 1021 43.14 17.23 26.63
CA GLN A 1021 42.57 16.03 26.01
C GLN A 1021 41.06 16.03 26.24
N GLU A 1022 40.25 15.98 25.18
CA GLU A 1022 38.83 15.68 25.32
C GLU A 1022 38.66 14.20 25.71
N GLU A 1023 38.24 14.00 26.95
CA GLU A 1023 37.87 12.71 27.51
C GLU A 1023 36.60 12.19 26.81
N ASN A 1024 36.74 11.48 25.69
CA ASN A 1024 35.59 10.75 25.11
C ASN A 1024 35.90 9.44 24.36
N LEU A 1025 37.10 8.87 24.57
CA LEU A 1025 37.45 7.50 24.13
C LEU A 1025 37.37 6.45 25.25
N ARG A 1026 37.34 6.87 26.53
CA ARG A 1026 37.27 5.96 27.69
C ARG A 1026 35.88 5.39 27.98
N SER A 1027 34.84 5.91 27.33
CA SER A 1027 33.47 5.37 27.36
C SER A 1027 33.27 4.24 26.34
N TRP A 1028 34.11 4.12 25.31
CA TRP A 1028 33.91 3.18 24.19
C TRP A 1028 34.23 1.71 24.51
N TYR A 1029 34.82 1.42 25.67
CA TYR A 1029 35.35 0.09 26.01
C TYR A 1029 34.91 -0.43 27.39
N LYS A 1030 33.83 0.11 27.95
CA LYS A 1030 33.37 -0.26 29.32
C LYS A 1030 32.29 -1.34 29.39
N GLU A 1031 31.62 -1.70 28.29
CA GLU A 1031 30.50 -2.64 28.31
C GLU A 1031 30.54 -3.63 27.13
N GLU A 1032 30.64 -4.93 27.41
CA GLU A 1032 30.43 -5.99 26.41
C GLU A 1032 28.91 -6.16 26.17
N THR A 1033 28.37 -5.43 25.17
CA THR A 1033 27.03 -5.70 24.64
C THR A 1033 27.07 -6.02 23.15
N ASN A 1034 26.06 -6.77 22.66
CA ASN A 1034 25.95 -7.16 21.25
C ASN A 1034 25.97 -5.97 20.26
N GLU A 1035 25.65 -4.75 20.72
CA GLU A 1035 25.64 -3.53 19.90
C GLU A 1035 27.05 -3.15 19.39
N MET A 1036 28.11 -3.53 20.08
CA MET A 1036 29.48 -3.18 19.70
C MET A 1036 29.91 -3.86 18.39
N PHE A 1037 29.53 -5.13 18.18
CA PHE A 1037 29.82 -5.85 16.93
C PHE A 1037 29.08 -5.25 15.72
N ASP A 1038 27.87 -4.74 15.94
CA ASP A 1038 27.08 -4.02 14.92
C ASP A 1038 27.59 -2.59 14.67
N LEU A 1039 28.37 -2.01 15.59
CA LEU A 1039 29.13 -0.77 15.40
C LEU A 1039 30.45 -1.02 14.65
N GLU A 1040 31.20 -2.06 14.99
CA GLU A 1040 32.43 -2.47 14.30
C GLU A 1040 32.18 -2.82 12.83
N LEU A 1041 31.04 -3.45 12.51
CA LEU A 1041 30.59 -3.77 11.15
C LEU A 1041 30.29 -2.54 10.27
N LYS A 1042 30.30 -1.31 10.81
CA LYS A 1042 30.13 -0.07 10.02
C LYS A 1042 31.45 0.53 9.54
N GLN A 1043 32.60 0.04 10.01
CA GLN A 1043 33.91 0.58 9.66
C GLN A 1043 34.48 -0.10 8.40
N GLU A 1044 34.93 0.71 7.44
CA GLU A 1044 35.44 0.31 6.11
C GLU A 1044 36.50 -0.80 6.18
N GLU A 1045 37.45 -0.65 7.11
CA GLU A 1045 38.59 -1.54 7.28
C GLU A 1045 38.17 -2.93 7.77
N HIS A 1046 37.13 -3.00 8.61
CA HIS A 1046 36.57 -4.24 9.12
C HIS A 1046 35.77 -4.99 8.05
N ILE A 1047 34.90 -4.30 7.29
CA ILE A 1047 34.14 -4.94 6.19
C ILE A 1047 35.11 -5.50 5.13
N SER A 1048 36.09 -4.71 4.70
CA SER A 1048 37.08 -5.15 3.71
C SER A 1048 37.88 -6.37 4.19
N THR A 1049 38.28 -6.37 5.47
CA THR A 1049 39.03 -7.47 6.09
C THR A 1049 38.15 -8.73 6.24
N LEU A 1050 36.91 -8.61 6.72
CA LEU A 1050 35.95 -9.71 6.86
C LEU A 1050 35.65 -10.40 5.51
N LEU A 1051 35.56 -9.66 4.41
CA LEU A 1051 35.37 -10.22 3.08
C LEU A 1051 36.62 -10.97 2.55
N LYS A 1052 37.81 -10.57 3.01
CA LYS A 1052 39.11 -11.20 2.68
C LYS A 1052 39.42 -12.44 3.53
N ILE A 1053 38.95 -12.50 4.78
CA ILE A 1053 39.15 -13.67 5.66
C ILE A 1053 38.55 -14.94 5.04
N GLN A 1054 39.26 -16.06 5.21
CA GLN A 1054 38.77 -17.40 4.90
C GLN A 1054 37.84 -17.88 6.03
N LEU A 1055 36.54 -17.66 5.86
CA LEU A 1055 35.48 -18.20 6.72
C LEU A 1055 34.84 -19.44 6.06
N PRO A 1056 34.29 -20.39 6.84
CA PRO A 1056 33.46 -21.47 6.31
C PRO A 1056 32.36 -20.93 5.38
N HIS A 1057 32.11 -21.60 4.25
CA HIS A 1057 31.24 -21.06 3.18
C HIS A 1057 29.84 -20.63 3.69
N LYS A 1058 29.23 -21.40 4.58
CA LYS A 1058 27.94 -21.07 5.24
C LYS A 1058 28.00 -19.77 6.04
N LEU A 1059 29.08 -19.58 6.80
CA LEU A 1059 29.32 -18.42 7.65
C LEU A 1059 29.68 -17.17 6.83
N LYS A 1060 30.52 -17.34 5.79
CA LYS A 1060 30.84 -16.29 4.82
C LYS A 1060 29.58 -15.79 4.10
N ARG A 1061 28.68 -16.71 3.71
CA ARG A 1061 27.39 -16.38 3.07
C ARG A 1061 26.46 -15.63 4.01
N LYS A 1062 26.35 -16.03 5.29
CA LYS A 1062 25.62 -15.27 6.31
C LYS A 1062 26.18 -13.86 6.48
N LEU A 1063 27.50 -13.71 6.60
CA LEU A 1063 28.15 -12.42 6.82
C LEU A 1063 27.95 -11.48 5.62
N ILE A 1064 28.03 -11.99 4.38
CA ILE A 1064 27.67 -11.27 3.16
C ILE A 1064 26.19 -10.83 3.16
N GLN A 1065 25.27 -11.65 3.67
CA GLN A 1065 23.85 -11.30 3.78
C GLN A 1065 23.58 -10.23 4.86
N ILE A 1066 24.33 -10.22 5.96
CA ILE A 1066 24.28 -9.16 6.99
C ILE A 1066 24.81 -7.84 6.41
N VAL A 1067 25.98 -7.89 5.78
CA VAL A 1067 26.65 -6.71 5.22
C VAL A 1067 25.88 -6.11 4.03
N ASN A 1068 25.13 -6.92 3.26
CA ASN A 1068 24.26 -6.47 2.16
C ASN A 1068 22.76 -6.48 2.54
N GLN A 1069 22.42 -6.42 3.83
CA GLN A 1069 21.07 -6.69 4.33
C GLN A 1069 20.01 -5.72 3.80
N LYS A 1070 20.30 -4.42 3.71
CA LYS A 1070 19.36 -3.40 3.21
C LYS A 1070 18.87 -3.74 1.81
N LEU A 1071 19.81 -3.98 0.89
CA LEU A 1071 19.50 -4.31 -0.49
C LEU A 1071 18.83 -5.68 -0.62
N TRP A 1072 19.27 -6.68 0.15
CA TRP A 1072 18.65 -8.00 0.19
C TRP A 1072 17.19 -7.96 0.70
N PHE A 1073 16.93 -7.19 1.76
CA PHE A 1073 15.60 -7.00 2.33
C PHE A 1073 14.68 -6.24 1.38
N LEU A 1074 15.20 -5.18 0.71
CA LEU A 1074 14.48 -4.48 -0.35
C LEU A 1074 14.08 -5.42 -1.49
N ILE A 1075 15.02 -6.21 -2.02
CA ILE A 1075 14.75 -7.22 -3.06
C ILE A 1075 13.69 -8.21 -2.58
N ASN A 1076 13.78 -8.68 -1.33
CA ASN A 1076 12.81 -9.59 -0.74
C ASN A 1076 11.39 -8.97 -0.72
N ARG A 1077 11.25 -7.74 -0.23
CA ARG A 1077 9.97 -7.02 -0.17
C ARG A 1077 9.37 -6.76 -1.55
N ILE A 1078 10.17 -6.35 -2.53
CA ILE A 1078 9.74 -6.20 -3.93
C ILE A 1078 9.31 -7.55 -4.52
N THR A 1079 10.05 -8.63 -4.25
CA THR A 1079 9.67 -10.00 -4.67
C THR A 1079 8.31 -10.40 -4.09
N GLN A 1080 8.06 -10.05 -2.82
CA GLN A 1080 6.79 -10.33 -2.14
C GLN A 1080 5.64 -9.49 -2.72
N MET A 1081 5.85 -8.20 -3.02
CA MET A 1081 4.86 -7.37 -3.74
C MET A 1081 4.51 -7.97 -5.09
N LYS A 1082 5.52 -8.35 -5.87
CA LYS A 1082 5.36 -8.97 -7.20
C LYS A 1082 4.56 -10.27 -7.12
N LYS A 1083 4.84 -11.09 -6.11
CA LYS A 1083 4.07 -12.32 -5.86
C LYS A 1083 2.61 -12.00 -5.58
N ILE A 1084 2.34 -11.11 -4.62
CA ILE A 1084 1.01 -10.79 -4.11
C ILE A 1084 0.16 -10.09 -5.18
N LEU A 1085 0.68 -9.01 -5.79
CA LEU A 1085 -0.05 -8.19 -6.76
C LEU A 1085 -0.20 -8.89 -8.12
N ILE A 1086 0.88 -9.49 -8.63
CA ILE A 1086 0.96 -10.01 -10.00
C ILE A 1086 0.70 -11.52 -10.08
N PHE A 1087 1.45 -12.33 -9.34
CA PHE A 1087 1.47 -13.78 -9.57
C PHE A 1087 0.35 -14.57 -8.89
N GLU A 1088 -0.30 -14.02 -7.86
CA GLU A 1088 -1.46 -14.67 -7.22
C GLU A 1088 -2.75 -14.58 -8.05
N ASP A 1089 -2.98 -13.53 -8.85
CA ASP A 1089 -4.05 -13.55 -9.85
C ASP A 1089 -3.55 -14.12 -11.18
N ARG A 1090 -4.24 -15.14 -11.70
CA ARG A 1090 -3.82 -15.86 -12.92
C ARG A 1090 -3.85 -15.00 -14.17
N ILE A 1091 -4.74 -14.01 -14.25
CA ILE A 1091 -4.92 -13.16 -15.42
C ILE A 1091 -3.81 -12.12 -15.45
N ILE A 1092 -3.60 -11.40 -14.34
CA ILE A 1092 -2.50 -10.45 -14.19
C ILE A 1092 -1.14 -11.16 -14.41
N SER A 1093 -0.97 -12.36 -13.84
CA SER A 1093 0.20 -13.24 -14.05
C SER A 1093 0.41 -13.63 -15.53
N SER A 1094 -0.65 -13.92 -16.27
CA SER A 1094 -0.55 -14.27 -17.70
C SER A 1094 -0.16 -13.06 -18.56
N LEU A 1095 -0.81 -11.91 -18.35
CA LEU A 1095 -0.54 -10.65 -19.05
C LEU A 1095 0.90 -10.19 -18.78
N TRP A 1096 1.35 -10.24 -17.53
CA TRP A 1096 2.74 -9.89 -17.16
C TRP A 1096 3.76 -10.76 -17.89
N ARG A 1097 3.53 -12.08 -17.95
CA ARG A 1097 4.44 -13.02 -18.65
C ARG A 1097 4.44 -12.84 -20.17
N GLN A 1098 3.32 -12.41 -20.74
CA GLN A 1098 3.21 -12.09 -22.17
C GLN A 1098 3.93 -10.77 -22.51
N LEU A 1099 3.83 -9.76 -21.64
CA LEU A 1099 4.42 -8.43 -21.85
C LEU A 1099 5.93 -8.36 -21.59
N TYR A 1100 6.45 -9.08 -20.59
CA TYR A 1100 7.84 -8.87 -20.12
C TYR A 1100 8.93 -8.97 -21.21
N PRO A 1101 8.83 -9.81 -22.26
CA PRO A 1101 9.79 -9.82 -23.37
C PRO A 1101 9.46 -8.84 -24.51
N PHE A 1102 8.25 -8.28 -24.57
CA PHE A 1102 7.72 -7.51 -25.71
C PHE A 1102 6.84 -6.31 -25.27
N LEU A 1103 7.40 -5.39 -24.49
CA LEU A 1103 6.78 -4.13 -24.05
C LEU A 1103 6.53 -3.14 -25.21
N LYS A 1104 5.61 -3.47 -26.13
CA LYS A 1104 5.18 -2.59 -27.24
C LYS A 1104 3.68 -2.26 -27.25
N ASN A 1105 2.82 -3.01 -26.56
CA ASN A 1105 1.38 -2.72 -26.50
C ASN A 1105 1.01 -1.96 -25.21
N LYS A 1106 0.85 -0.63 -25.34
CA LYS A 1106 0.48 0.26 -24.23
C LYS A 1106 -0.89 -0.02 -23.63
N ASP A 1107 -1.84 -0.54 -24.42
CA ASP A 1107 -3.22 -0.77 -23.95
C ASP A 1107 -3.32 -2.03 -23.09
N VAL A 1108 -2.50 -3.04 -23.36
CA VAL A 1108 -2.37 -4.21 -22.47
C VAL A 1108 -1.64 -3.84 -21.18
N GLU A 1109 -0.65 -2.93 -21.20
CA GLU A 1109 -0.02 -2.40 -19.97
C GLU A 1109 -1.02 -1.58 -19.14
N ARG A 1110 -1.79 -0.68 -19.76
CA ARG A 1110 -2.89 0.07 -19.13
C ARG A 1110 -3.92 -0.87 -18.49
N TYR A 1111 -4.45 -1.83 -19.25
CA TYR A 1111 -5.42 -2.80 -18.74
C TYR A 1111 -4.86 -3.62 -17.58
N MET A 1112 -3.60 -4.06 -17.67
CA MET A 1112 -2.94 -4.78 -16.59
C MET A 1112 -2.78 -3.89 -15.33
N LYS A 1113 -2.42 -2.61 -15.48
CA LYS A 1113 -2.38 -1.64 -14.35
C LYS A 1113 -3.77 -1.48 -13.74
N PHE A 1114 -4.81 -1.23 -14.54
CA PHE A 1114 -6.21 -1.15 -14.09
C PHE A 1114 -6.63 -2.39 -13.28
N LEU A 1115 -6.30 -3.61 -13.74
CA LEU A 1115 -6.60 -4.83 -12.99
C LEU A 1115 -5.91 -4.88 -11.62
N MET A 1116 -4.65 -4.42 -11.53
CA MET A 1116 -3.91 -4.33 -10.27
C MET A 1116 -4.50 -3.27 -9.31
N VAL A 1117 -4.92 -2.12 -9.83
CA VAL A 1117 -5.60 -1.02 -9.10
C VAL A 1117 -6.91 -1.51 -8.50
N GLN A 1118 -7.77 -2.10 -9.32
CA GLN A 1118 -9.06 -2.65 -8.90
C GLN A 1118 -8.90 -3.77 -7.85
N ARG A 1119 -7.77 -4.50 -7.88
CA ARG A 1119 -7.43 -5.52 -6.89
C ARG A 1119 -7.01 -4.90 -5.56
N TYR A 1120 -6.11 -3.91 -5.58
CA TYR A 1120 -5.69 -3.16 -4.41
C TYR A 1120 -6.88 -2.51 -3.67
N MET A 1121 -7.82 -1.92 -4.40
CA MET A 1121 -9.01 -1.26 -3.82
C MET A 1121 -9.88 -2.19 -2.98
N LYS A 1122 -10.10 -3.43 -3.44
CA LYS A 1122 -11.23 -4.27 -3.00
C LYS A 1122 -10.80 -5.47 -2.17
N GLU A 1123 -9.66 -6.08 -2.52
CA GLU A 1123 -9.10 -7.18 -1.74
C GLU A 1123 -8.32 -6.57 -0.57
N LYS A 1124 -8.97 -6.32 0.58
CA LYS A 1124 -8.31 -5.83 1.81
C LYS A 1124 -7.10 -6.69 2.20
N GLN A 1125 -7.22 -8.01 1.96
CA GLN A 1125 -6.19 -9.03 2.11
C GLN A 1125 -5.02 -8.96 1.12
N ILE A 1126 -5.09 -8.06 0.13
CA ILE A 1126 -4.01 -7.69 -0.79
C ILE A 1126 -3.52 -6.27 -0.46
N ARG A 1127 -4.44 -5.34 -0.22
CA ARG A 1127 -4.16 -3.95 0.18
C ARG A 1127 -3.20 -3.87 1.36
N ILE A 1128 -3.58 -4.44 2.51
CA ILE A 1128 -2.84 -4.30 3.77
C ILE A 1128 -1.42 -4.91 3.67
N PRO A 1129 -1.22 -6.10 3.08
CA PRO A 1129 0.14 -6.58 2.78
C PRO A 1129 0.95 -5.66 1.88
N LEU A 1130 0.36 -5.10 0.82
CA LEU A 1130 1.08 -4.22 -0.10
C LEU A 1130 1.47 -2.89 0.55
N GLU A 1131 0.61 -2.33 1.40
CA GLU A 1131 0.94 -1.17 2.26
C GLU A 1131 2.15 -1.48 3.15
N MET A 1132 2.13 -2.60 3.89
CA MET A 1132 3.24 -2.98 4.78
C MET A 1132 4.57 -3.17 4.04
N LEU A 1133 4.53 -3.86 2.89
CA LEU A 1133 5.71 -4.07 2.06
C LEU A 1133 6.25 -2.76 1.48
N LEU A 1134 5.37 -1.81 1.14
CA LEU A 1134 5.75 -0.51 0.60
C LEU A 1134 6.43 0.36 1.66
N PHE A 1135 5.91 0.37 2.89
CA PHE A 1135 6.57 1.04 4.02
C PHE A 1135 7.96 0.48 4.30
N ASP A 1136 8.15 -0.84 4.22
CA ASP A 1136 9.49 -1.44 4.35
C ASP A 1136 10.44 -0.97 3.24
N CYS A 1137 9.99 -0.99 1.98
CA CYS A 1137 10.79 -0.49 0.86
C CYS A 1137 11.18 0.99 1.06
N MET A 1138 10.25 1.83 1.48
CA MET A 1138 10.49 3.26 1.73
C MET A 1138 11.45 3.52 2.89
N GLY A 1139 11.27 2.80 4.01
CA GLY A 1139 12.12 2.91 5.19
C GLY A 1139 13.58 2.52 4.94
N ILE A 1140 13.83 1.66 3.95
CA ILE A 1140 15.17 1.35 3.43
C ILE A 1140 15.69 2.48 2.55
N LEU A 1141 14.86 2.98 1.61
CA LEU A 1141 15.30 3.79 0.48
C LEU A 1141 15.59 5.24 0.82
N LYS A 1142 14.76 5.89 1.65
CA LYS A 1142 14.94 7.29 2.11
C LYS A 1142 15.25 8.33 1.01
N GLN A 1143 14.92 8.07 -0.26
CA GLN A 1143 15.24 8.98 -1.37
C GLN A 1143 14.32 10.19 -1.34
N LYS A 1144 14.73 11.34 -1.91
CA LYS A 1144 13.86 12.50 -1.98
C LYS A 1144 12.62 12.27 -2.84
N GLU A 1145 12.66 11.44 -3.89
CA GLU A 1145 11.44 11.04 -4.61
C GLU A 1145 10.47 10.22 -3.75
N PHE A 1146 11.00 9.41 -2.82
CA PHE A 1146 10.21 8.74 -1.78
C PHE A 1146 9.92 9.65 -0.58
N SER A 1147 10.56 10.82 -0.47
CA SER A 1147 10.24 11.86 0.52
C SER A 1147 9.23 12.87 -0.02
N ASP A 1148 9.17 13.07 -1.33
CA ASP A 1148 8.07 13.72 -2.05
C ASP A 1148 6.88 12.75 -2.09
N LEU A 1149 7.14 11.43 -2.22
CA LEU A 1149 6.16 10.39 -1.86
C LEU A 1149 5.85 10.35 -0.35
N TRP A 1150 6.54 11.10 0.50
CA TRP A 1150 6.26 11.25 1.93
C TRP A 1150 5.81 12.67 2.31
N GLU A 1151 5.82 13.66 1.40
CA GLU A 1151 5.54 15.08 1.69
C GLU A 1151 4.33 15.57 0.91
N LYS A 1152 4.25 15.19 -0.38
CA LYS A 1152 3.01 15.17 -1.18
C LYS A 1152 2.09 14.04 -0.75
N ALA A 1153 2.60 13.31 0.23
CA ALA A 1153 1.96 12.29 0.95
C ALA A 1153 2.32 12.53 2.44
N ASN A 1154 1.94 13.74 2.90
CA ASN A 1154 1.92 14.43 4.23
C ASN A 1154 0.56 14.63 4.94
N ASN A 1155 -0.19 15.73 4.85
CA ASN A 1155 -0.65 16.59 3.74
C ASN A 1155 -1.96 16.19 3.02
N MET A 1156 -2.65 15.16 3.49
CA MET A 1156 -4.06 14.78 3.33
C MET A 1156 -4.70 14.47 1.93
N PHE A 1157 -5.21 15.41 1.12
CA PHE A 1157 -6.34 15.11 0.20
C PHE A 1157 -6.41 15.75 -1.21
N VAL A 1158 -5.98 15.02 -2.24
CA VAL A 1158 -6.34 15.12 -3.69
C VAL A 1158 -5.62 16.12 -4.61
N GLY A 1159 -5.38 15.65 -5.84
CA GLY A 1159 -4.24 16.03 -6.69
C GLY A 1159 -2.90 15.89 -5.96
N ALA A 1160 -2.94 15.15 -4.85
CA ALA A 1160 -1.95 14.93 -3.84
C ALA A 1160 -2.04 13.43 -3.50
N ASN A 1161 -0.86 12.88 -3.29
CA ASN A 1161 -0.53 11.46 -3.24
C ASN A 1161 -0.92 10.93 -1.82
N MET A 1162 -0.81 9.64 -1.43
CA MET A 1162 -1.25 9.23 -0.07
C MET A 1162 -0.32 8.37 0.79
N ILE A 1163 0.46 9.05 1.62
CA ILE A 1163 1.02 8.52 2.88
C ILE A 1163 0.90 9.56 4.01
N GLU A 1164 0.47 10.81 3.81
CA GLU A 1164 -0.94 11.07 3.53
C GLU A 1164 -1.70 10.76 4.78
N LEU A 1165 -2.34 9.64 4.66
CA LEU A 1165 -3.26 9.17 5.66
C LEU A 1165 -2.47 8.40 6.74
N MET A 1166 -1.23 8.00 6.45
CA MET A 1166 -0.63 6.80 7.00
C MET A 1166 0.67 7.01 7.82
N ALA A 1167 1.39 8.13 7.67
CA ALA A 1167 2.70 8.34 8.30
C ALA A 1167 2.68 9.18 9.59
N HIS A 1168 1.72 10.10 9.75
CA HIS A 1168 1.52 10.78 11.03
C HIS A 1168 0.98 9.83 12.11
N GLY A 1169 0.49 8.64 11.71
CA GLY A 1169 -0.28 7.75 12.58
C GLY A 1169 -1.61 8.34 13.02
N ASN A 1170 -1.95 9.57 12.59
CA ASN A 1170 -3.16 10.26 13.00
C ASN A 1170 -4.38 9.52 12.43
N PRO A 1171 -5.12 8.77 13.26
CA PRO A 1171 -6.04 7.78 12.75
C PRO A 1171 -7.38 8.39 12.28
N VAL A 1172 -7.53 9.69 12.51
CA VAL A 1172 -8.51 10.63 11.95
C VAL A 1172 -8.52 10.62 10.41
N VAL A 1173 -7.30 10.59 9.88
CA VAL A 1173 -6.95 10.96 8.53
C VAL A 1173 -7.21 9.78 7.59
N GLU A 1174 -6.77 8.57 7.96
CA GLU A 1174 -7.05 7.33 7.19
C GLU A 1174 -8.53 7.04 7.02
N SER A 1175 -9.34 7.24 8.05
CA SER A 1175 -10.77 6.93 7.99
C SER A 1175 -11.51 7.89 7.06
N ALA A 1176 -11.14 9.17 7.02
CA ALA A 1176 -11.67 10.13 6.05
C ALA A 1176 -11.38 9.70 4.60
N GLY A 1177 -10.14 9.31 4.24
CA GLY A 1177 -9.87 8.85 2.88
C GLY A 1177 -10.54 7.53 2.52
N SER A 1178 -10.77 6.64 3.49
CA SER A 1178 -11.54 5.41 3.26
C SER A 1178 -13.02 5.66 2.92
N LEU A 1179 -13.54 6.85 3.26
CA LEU A 1179 -14.87 7.32 2.93
C LEU A 1179 -14.91 8.19 1.65
N LEU A 1180 -13.77 8.78 1.24
CA LEU A 1180 -13.76 9.95 0.34
C LEU A 1180 -12.76 9.91 -0.84
N ASP A 1181 -11.83 8.95 -0.95
CA ASP A 1181 -11.17 8.68 -2.24
C ASP A 1181 -10.82 7.20 -2.48
N PRO A 1182 -11.72 6.44 -3.13
CA PRO A 1182 -11.41 5.07 -3.52
C PRO A 1182 -10.59 4.94 -4.82
N ASN A 1183 -10.48 5.94 -5.70
CA ASN A 1183 -10.21 5.68 -7.13
C ASN A 1183 -8.81 6.07 -7.66
N ASP A 1184 -8.21 7.21 -7.27
CA ASP A 1184 -6.96 7.66 -7.91
C ASP A 1184 -5.70 7.24 -7.14
N LEU A 1185 -5.70 7.38 -5.80
CA LEU A 1185 -4.69 6.81 -4.90
C LEU A 1185 -4.20 5.41 -5.33
N PRO A 1186 -5.09 4.42 -5.55
CA PRO A 1186 -4.64 3.06 -5.83
C PRO A 1186 -3.87 2.96 -7.15
N SER A 1187 -4.12 3.87 -8.08
CA SER A 1187 -3.39 4.02 -9.35
C SER A 1187 -1.98 4.56 -9.17
N GLU A 1188 -1.74 5.42 -8.18
CA GLU A 1188 -0.40 5.90 -7.81
C GLU A 1188 0.38 4.84 -7.02
N ILE A 1189 -0.22 4.23 -5.98
CA ILE A 1189 0.43 3.18 -5.18
C ILE A 1189 0.79 1.98 -6.06
N VAL A 1190 -0.13 1.50 -6.90
CA VAL A 1190 0.18 0.43 -7.87
C VAL A 1190 1.22 0.89 -8.88
N GLY A 1191 1.23 2.15 -9.29
CA GLY A 1191 2.28 2.74 -10.12
C GLY A 1191 3.67 2.62 -9.49
N LYS A 1192 3.81 3.00 -8.21
CA LYS A 1192 5.09 2.93 -7.47
C LYS A 1192 5.51 1.51 -7.13
N ILE A 1193 4.56 0.63 -6.83
CA ILE A 1193 4.84 -0.81 -6.68
C ILE A 1193 5.34 -1.40 -8.01
N LEU A 1194 4.71 -1.04 -9.14
CA LEU A 1194 5.15 -1.47 -10.48
C LEU A 1194 6.53 -0.95 -10.86
N GLU A 1195 6.82 0.31 -10.54
CA GLU A 1195 8.16 0.91 -10.66
C GLU A 1195 9.22 0.10 -9.90
N LEU A 1196 8.99 -0.21 -8.62
CA LEU A 1196 9.91 -1.03 -7.82
C LEU A 1196 10.06 -2.46 -8.38
N ILE A 1197 8.96 -3.05 -8.89
CA ILE A 1197 8.96 -4.37 -9.51
C ILE A 1197 9.75 -4.41 -10.83
N LYS A 1198 9.76 -3.31 -11.60
CA LYS A 1198 10.57 -3.17 -12.82
C LYS A 1198 12.07 -3.16 -12.47
N ASP A 1199 12.45 -2.56 -11.35
CA ASP A 1199 13.84 -2.45 -10.90
C ASP A 1199 14.40 -3.70 -10.18
N GLU A 1200 13.55 -4.70 -9.89
CA GLU A 1200 13.90 -5.92 -9.14
C GLU A 1200 15.13 -6.67 -9.69
N GLU A 1201 15.25 -6.81 -11.02
CA GLU A 1201 16.38 -7.53 -11.64
C GLU A 1201 17.67 -6.71 -11.64
N ALA A 1202 17.58 -5.38 -11.77
CA ALA A 1202 18.73 -4.49 -11.63
C ALA A 1202 19.27 -4.51 -10.18
N LEU A 1203 18.38 -4.50 -9.19
CA LEU A 1203 18.73 -4.66 -7.76
C LEU A 1203 19.43 -6.01 -7.49
N LYS A 1204 18.92 -7.11 -8.05
CA LYS A 1204 19.56 -8.44 -7.97
C LYS A 1204 20.94 -8.45 -8.64
N ALA A 1205 21.07 -7.83 -9.82
CA ALA A 1205 22.34 -7.75 -10.55
C ALA A 1205 23.37 -6.90 -9.78
N LEU A 1206 22.95 -5.76 -9.22
CA LEU A 1206 23.74 -4.88 -8.36
C LEU A 1206 24.26 -5.62 -7.11
N SER A 1207 23.36 -6.34 -6.42
CA SER A 1207 23.71 -7.16 -5.26
C SER A 1207 24.73 -8.24 -5.61
N ARG A 1208 24.52 -8.97 -6.72
CA ARG A 1208 25.46 -10.01 -7.19
C ARG A 1208 26.81 -9.45 -7.60
N LEU A 1209 26.84 -8.36 -8.37
CA LEU A 1209 28.08 -7.74 -8.82
C LEU A 1209 28.93 -7.32 -7.62
N TRP A 1210 28.33 -6.68 -6.61
CA TRP A 1210 29.04 -6.32 -5.38
C TRP A 1210 29.59 -7.54 -4.61
N VAL A 1211 28.83 -8.64 -4.51
CA VAL A 1211 29.30 -9.87 -3.85
C VAL A 1211 30.49 -10.51 -4.56
N GLU A 1212 30.51 -10.47 -5.88
CA GLU A 1212 31.58 -11.03 -6.72
C GLU A 1212 32.84 -10.14 -6.74
N THR A 1213 32.69 -8.82 -6.95
CA THR A 1213 33.80 -7.89 -7.06
C THR A 1213 34.36 -7.45 -5.71
N LYS A 1214 33.52 -7.38 -4.68
CA LYS A 1214 33.86 -6.98 -3.30
C LYS A 1214 34.52 -5.59 -3.18
N LEU A 1215 34.22 -4.71 -4.14
CA LEU A 1215 34.71 -3.32 -4.10
C LEU A 1215 34.14 -2.60 -2.88
N CYS A 1216 34.97 -1.75 -2.26
CA CYS A 1216 34.60 -1.02 -1.04
C CYS A 1216 34.33 0.47 -1.29
N LYS A 1217 34.77 1.04 -2.42
CA LYS A 1217 34.54 2.46 -2.77
C LYS A 1217 33.42 2.62 -3.80
N SER A 1218 32.59 3.64 -3.59
CA SER A 1218 31.50 4.03 -4.48
C SER A 1218 32.01 4.42 -5.88
N SER A 1219 33.10 5.19 -5.96
CA SER A 1219 33.72 5.61 -7.23
C SER A 1219 34.27 4.44 -8.06
N GLU A 1220 34.96 3.49 -7.41
CA GLU A 1220 35.49 2.29 -8.05
C GLU A 1220 34.38 1.37 -8.54
N PHE A 1221 33.36 1.14 -7.71
CA PHE A 1221 32.20 0.33 -8.10
C PHE A 1221 31.39 0.97 -9.24
N ARG A 1222 31.21 2.30 -9.21
CA ARG A 1222 30.58 3.06 -10.31
C ARG A 1222 31.38 2.94 -11.61
N SER A 1223 32.72 3.05 -11.54
CA SER A 1223 33.60 2.86 -12.70
C SER A 1223 33.56 1.42 -13.22
N ASP A 1224 33.49 0.42 -12.35
CA ASP A 1224 33.32 -0.98 -12.78
C ASP A 1224 32.01 -1.21 -13.53
N VAL A 1225 30.88 -0.67 -13.00
CA VAL A 1225 29.58 -0.77 -13.69
C VAL A 1225 29.61 -0.04 -15.05
N LEU A 1226 30.19 1.16 -15.11
CA LEU A 1226 30.17 1.98 -16.31
C LEU A 1226 31.16 1.51 -17.39
N ASN A 1227 32.42 1.27 -17.01
CA ASN A 1227 33.56 1.27 -17.93
C ASN A 1227 34.24 -0.11 -18.11
N ASN A 1228 33.96 -1.10 -17.25
CA ASN A 1228 34.64 -2.40 -17.33
C ASN A 1228 33.90 -3.37 -18.28
N GLU A 1229 34.54 -3.71 -19.41
CA GLU A 1229 34.03 -4.65 -20.41
C GLU A 1229 34.36 -6.13 -20.16
N GLU A 1230 34.94 -6.50 -19.00
CA GLU A 1230 35.22 -7.89 -18.65
C GLU A 1230 34.03 -8.83 -18.95
N LYS A 1231 34.23 -9.76 -19.90
CA LYS A 1231 33.21 -10.68 -20.41
C LYS A 1231 32.48 -11.45 -19.30
N LYS A 1232 33.16 -11.73 -18.18
CA LYS A 1232 32.61 -12.46 -17.02
C LYS A 1232 31.41 -11.76 -16.37
N PHE A 1233 31.42 -10.43 -16.28
CA PHE A 1233 30.41 -9.65 -15.54
C PHE A 1233 29.56 -8.73 -16.43
N ALA A 1234 29.89 -8.62 -17.72
CA ALA A 1234 29.11 -7.86 -18.71
C ALA A 1234 27.58 -8.11 -18.67
N PRO A 1235 27.05 -9.33 -18.46
CA PRO A 1235 25.59 -9.54 -18.32
C PRO A 1235 24.97 -8.82 -17.12
N LEU A 1236 25.65 -8.82 -15.96
CA LEU A 1236 25.19 -8.12 -14.76
C LEU A 1236 25.24 -6.60 -14.95
N ARG A 1237 26.33 -6.09 -15.53
CA ARG A 1237 26.48 -4.65 -15.82
C ARG A 1237 25.39 -4.15 -16.79
N ARG A 1238 25.02 -4.93 -17.80
CA ARG A 1238 23.87 -4.64 -18.68
C ARG A 1238 22.55 -4.62 -17.92
N GLN A 1239 22.29 -5.59 -17.03
CA GLN A 1239 21.07 -5.63 -16.20
C GLN A 1239 20.97 -4.49 -15.19
N ILE A 1240 22.10 -3.98 -14.69
CA ILE A 1240 22.15 -2.78 -13.85
C ILE A 1240 21.79 -1.54 -14.70
N LYS A 1241 22.41 -1.40 -15.88
CA LYS A 1241 22.18 -0.27 -16.81
C LYS A 1241 20.78 -0.19 -17.41
N THR A 1242 19.92 -1.20 -17.29
CA THR A 1242 18.50 -1.13 -17.72
C THR A 1242 17.57 -0.44 -16.71
N CYS A 1243 18.08 0.00 -15.56
CA CYS A 1243 17.32 0.71 -14.53
C CYS A 1243 17.92 2.10 -14.32
N ASP A 1244 17.22 3.16 -14.71
CA ASP A 1244 17.73 4.54 -14.63
C ASP A 1244 18.09 4.97 -13.18
N ARG A 1245 17.49 4.31 -12.18
CA ARG A 1245 17.68 4.57 -10.74
C ARG A 1245 18.79 3.76 -10.08
N TRP A 1246 19.57 2.97 -10.82
CA TRP A 1246 20.55 2.06 -10.24
C TRP A 1246 21.58 2.75 -9.32
N GLU A 1247 21.99 3.98 -9.63
CA GLU A 1247 22.91 4.78 -8.80
C GLU A 1247 22.31 5.18 -7.45
N ASN A 1248 20.98 5.37 -7.38
CA ASN A 1248 20.29 5.60 -6.11
C ASN A 1248 20.22 4.33 -5.25
N TYR A 1249 20.17 3.14 -5.88
CA TYR A 1249 20.23 1.86 -5.17
C TYR A 1249 21.65 1.47 -4.74
N MET A 1250 22.68 1.96 -5.44
CA MET A 1250 24.07 1.83 -5.01
C MET A 1250 24.31 2.39 -3.60
N LYS A 1251 23.53 3.39 -3.16
CA LYS A 1251 23.54 3.98 -1.80
C LYS A 1251 23.10 3.02 -0.69
N LEU A 1252 22.53 1.86 -1.05
CA LEU A 1252 22.19 0.78 -0.13
C LEU A 1252 23.30 -0.26 0.04
N LEU A 1253 24.28 -0.28 -0.86
CA LEU A 1253 25.47 -1.12 -0.72
C LEU A 1253 26.39 -0.56 0.39
N PRO A 1254 27.18 -1.40 1.06
CA PRO A 1254 28.18 -1.01 2.04
C PRO A 1254 29.44 -0.45 1.36
N LEU A 1255 29.25 0.64 0.62
CA LEU A 1255 30.28 1.36 -0.12
C LEU A 1255 30.60 2.68 0.59
N LYS A 1256 31.88 3.05 0.60
CA LYS A 1256 32.32 4.39 1.02
C LYS A 1256 31.99 5.40 -0.07
N TYR A 1257 31.30 6.47 0.34
CA TYR A 1257 30.93 7.63 -0.49
C TYR A 1257 32.00 8.71 -0.41
#